data_AF-A0A1M3T7E0-F1
#
_entry.id   AF-A0A1M3T7E0-F1
#
_cell.length_a   1.000
_cell.length_b   1.000
_cell.length_c   1.000
_cell.angle_alpha   90.00
_cell.angle_beta   90.00
_cell.angle_gamma   90.00
#
_symmetry.space_group_name_H-M   'P 1'
#
loop_
_entity.id
_entity.type
_entity.pdbx_description
1 polymer ?
#
loop_
_entity_poly.entity_id
_entity_poly.type
_entity_poly.pdbx_seq_one_letter_code
_entity_poly.pdbx_strand_id
1 'polypeptide(L)'
;MPTIGQVYQLSKTEEDSSKIGTAFGDISILGEKVRKTQFANPLTQAILFLHPHLTQTYNPLKGRTLSTNGPIRAGELLMADLPYAVLPTVAVGDSDHSICSNLGCSRRVSRHAANSVTCETGCSLEIWWCNESCKDEDQARHDFECAWLKKYSPVLRQELGDHDYYMLWIVIRLLAARYLELQGTAPTNVHQQLTFQDRFVSGWKGVQLLRSNRDSWPTSQLQHWTTLAEKYLLQSSLLPETLDLDTLIDLICAEETNVFELCPGPTEIIPHQSPGVKRGTQYGLAVFLRITLANHSCAPNVTHQADDRGRMMVTALRDIAPGEECCTSYFDLSEYVDLQARRKKTQELFTFTYHQVTATRSTIAQILHHIDSQRTAAQYLSHFTNSQSPTQQPFAVIKVGGAILETHLQTLASSLAFFSRMGLYPVIVHGAGPQLNKILEDAGVEPHFEEGIRVTDGKTLALARKLFLEENLKLVQALEEIGVEARPITAGVFQAENLDQERYGLVGRITKVETAPIVSAIRASCLPILTSMAETKDGQVLNVNADLAASELARALKPKKVVYLAEKGGLVHGVTGKRIERINLSEEFEDLMAQEWVKYGTRLKIRAVEELLRGLPGTSSVSIVHPVDLQREVFAASGAGTLIERGTRIYSTTSAESRDEERLVHALARQGAGDDEVRFCVNEMRRNRPLKMYFSDPSSLSPLAVVAFASGGAPHLITFPSGIMGAGAVADDMFVRITKDFPQLVWNVRDDDDRLEWFSARATGRFQHGGWVMLWYGLNQQEARQLILGFQDGYERDGVGLETADIQGIAAQA
;
A
#
# COMPACT_ATOMS: atom_id res chain seq x y z
N MET A 1 18.65 -14.81 22.12
CA MET A 1 18.49 -13.79 21.08
C MET A 1 17.52 -14.33 20.05
N PRO A 2 16.42 -13.65 19.71
CA PRO A 2 15.61 -14.06 18.58
C PRO A 2 16.30 -13.54 17.31
N THR A 3 17.07 -14.40 16.65
CA THR A 3 17.50 -14.17 15.28
C THR A 3 16.25 -14.05 14.41
N ILE A 4 16.17 -13.04 13.55
CA ILE A 4 15.01 -12.82 12.66
C ILE A 4 15.32 -13.49 11.32
N GLY A 5 14.92 -14.75 11.20
CA GLY A 5 14.88 -15.51 9.97
C GLY A 5 13.72 -15.04 9.10
N GLN A 6 13.94 -15.09 7.78
CA GLN A 6 12.95 -14.74 6.76
C GLN A 6 11.59 -15.39 7.02
N VAL A 7 10.48 -14.74 6.71
CA VAL A 7 9.11 -15.15 7.11
C VAL A 7 8.40 -15.80 5.89
N TYR A 8 7.66 -16.93 5.94
CA TYR A 8 6.20 -17.04 6.20
C TYR A 8 5.62 -18.47 6.10
N GLN A 9 4.41 -18.59 6.66
CA GLN A 9 3.48 -19.73 6.69
C GLN A 9 2.53 -19.76 5.46
N LEU A 10 2.34 -20.97 4.92
CA LEU A 10 1.28 -21.55 4.06
C LEU A 10 0.30 -20.65 3.28
N SER A 11 0.30 -20.82 1.95
CA SER A 11 -0.81 -20.47 1.06
C SER A 11 -2.03 -21.38 1.28
N LYS A 12 -3.23 -20.81 1.27
CA LYS A 12 -4.55 -21.43 1.47
C LYS A 12 -5.02 -22.44 0.37
N THR A 13 -4.11 -23.20 -0.24
CA THR A 13 -4.45 -24.21 -1.27
C THR A 13 -4.03 -25.64 -0.93
N GLU A 14 -3.58 -25.92 0.28
CA GLU A 14 -3.24 -27.30 0.73
C GLU A 14 -4.34 -27.96 1.58
N GLU A 15 -5.62 -27.68 1.30
CA GLU A 15 -6.75 -28.42 1.91
C GLU A 15 -7.04 -29.77 1.22
N ASP A 16 -6.27 -30.18 0.22
CA ASP A 16 -6.41 -31.48 -0.46
C ASP A 16 -5.40 -32.55 0.05
N SER A 17 -5.12 -32.54 1.35
CA SER A 17 -4.30 -33.59 2.01
C SER A 17 -4.97 -34.98 2.07
N SER A 18 -6.19 -35.12 1.53
CA SER A 18 -6.87 -36.40 1.34
C SER A 18 -6.57 -37.09 0.01
N LYS A 19 -5.80 -36.48 -0.91
CA LYS A 19 -5.48 -37.05 -2.23
C LYS A 19 -4.01 -37.38 -2.50
N ILE A 20 -3.09 -37.14 -1.56
CA ILE A 20 -1.71 -37.65 -1.66
C ILE A 20 -1.65 -39.06 -1.05
N GLY A 21 -2.44 -39.95 -1.63
CA GLY A 21 -2.26 -41.38 -1.48
C GLY A 21 -1.18 -41.84 -2.46
N THR A 22 -0.22 -42.59 -1.96
CA THR A 22 0.66 -43.49 -2.75
C THR A 22 1.58 -42.84 -3.79
N ALA A 23 2.70 -42.23 -3.35
CA ALA A 23 3.92 -42.11 -4.16
C ALA A 23 5.20 -41.96 -3.31
N PHE A 24 5.29 -42.67 -2.17
CA PHE A 24 6.54 -42.79 -1.41
C PHE A 24 7.13 -44.19 -1.69
N GLY A 25 7.76 -44.34 -2.86
CA GLY A 25 8.55 -45.53 -3.19
C GLY A 25 9.97 -45.42 -2.63
N ASP A 26 10.42 -46.47 -1.94
CA ASP A 26 11.75 -46.75 -1.38
C ASP A 26 12.82 -45.64 -1.46
N ILE A 27 12.76 -44.70 -0.51
CA ILE A 27 13.72 -43.61 -0.33
C ILE A 27 15.06 -44.09 0.29
N SER A 28 15.12 -45.31 0.82
CA SER A 28 16.35 -45.88 1.40
C SER A 28 17.50 -45.98 0.38
N ILE A 29 17.19 -46.18 -0.90
CA ILE A 29 18.17 -46.29 -2.00
C ILE A 29 18.68 -44.90 -2.46
N LEU A 30 17.88 -43.83 -2.26
CA LEU A 30 18.23 -42.46 -2.67
C LEU A 30 19.18 -41.77 -1.69
N GLY A 31 19.03 -42.02 -0.38
CA GLY A 31 19.93 -41.50 0.65
C GLY A 31 21.38 -41.99 0.53
N GLU A 32 21.59 -43.19 -0.04
CA GLU A 32 22.93 -43.67 -0.37
C GLU A 32 23.54 -42.97 -1.59
N LYS A 33 22.77 -42.60 -2.62
CA LYS A 33 23.30 -41.91 -3.82
C LYS A 33 23.80 -40.50 -3.51
N VAL A 34 23.08 -39.74 -2.68
CA VAL A 34 23.49 -38.39 -2.25
C VAL A 34 24.79 -38.44 -1.42
N ARG A 35 24.97 -39.50 -0.61
CA ARG A 35 26.18 -39.71 0.22
C ARG A 35 27.35 -40.37 -0.52
N LYS A 36 27.09 -41.22 -1.53
CA LYS A 36 28.11 -41.91 -2.36
C LYS A 36 28.56 -41.08 -3.56
N THR A 37 28.05 -39.86 -3.76
CA THR A 37 28.78 -38.84 -4.53
C THR A 37 30.07 -38.48 -3.76
N GLN A 38 31.03 -39.40 -3.77
CA GLN A 38 32.43 -39.02 -3.74
C GLN A 38 32.58 -37.91 -4.79
N PHE A 39 33.15 -36.79 -4.35
CA PHE A 39 33.42 -35.57 -5.09
C PHE A 39 34.37 -35.82 -6.29
N ALA A 40 33.93 -36.65 -7.23
CA ALA A 40 34.59 -37.00 -8.47
C ALA A 40 33.84 -36.40 -9.66
N ASN A 41 33.02 -35.37 -9.43
CA ASN A 41 32.41 -34.60 -10.50
C ASN A 41 33.40 -33.51 -10.94
N PRO A 42 33.85 -33.45 -12.21
CA PRO A 42 34.75 -32.39 -12.67
C PRO A 42 34.19 -30.97 -12.43
N LEU A 43 32.87 -30.83 -12.24
CA LEU A 43 32.21 -29.57 -11.90
C LEU A 43 32.54 -29.02 -10.50
N THR A 44 33.00 -29.82 -9.53
CA THR A 44 33.43 -29.32 -8.21
C THR A 44 34.81 -28.65 -8.23
N GLN A 45 35.52 -28.72 -9.36
CA GLN A 45 36.80 -28.04 -9.59
C GLN A 45 36.64 -26.57 -10.02
N ALA A 46 35.47 -26.17 -10.54
CA ALA A 46 35.19 -24.78 -10.89
C ALA A 46 35.14 -23.92 -9.63
N ILE A 47 35.80 -22.75 -9.64
CA ILE A 47 35.89 -21.85 -8.48
C ILE A 47 34.50 -21.40 -8.02
N LEU A 48 33.62 -21.06 -8.98
CA LEU A 48 32.19 -20.77 -8.83
C LEU A 48 31.39 -21.73 -9.72
N PHE A 49 30.28 -22.26 -9.21
CA PHE A 49 29.33 -23.05 -10.01
C PHE A 49 27.89 -22.60 -9.77
N LEU A 50 27.10 -22.49 -10.84
CA LEU A 50 25.65 -22.23 -10.80
C LEU A 50 24.98 -23.16 -11.81
N HIS A 51 23.99 -23.93 -11.35
CA HIS A 51 23.25 -24.84 -12.20
C HIS A 51 22.54 -24.06 -13.33
N PRO A 52 22.54 -24.56 -14.58
CA PRO A 52 21.94 -23.86 -15.72
C PRO A 52 20.46 -23.52 -15.53
N HIS A 53 19.73 -24.31 -14.74
CA HIS A 53 18.32 -24.06 -14.47
C HIS A 53 18.03 -23.08 -13.34
N LEU A 54 19.04 -22.61 -12.59
CA LEU A 54 18.80 -21.61 -11.56
C LEU A 54 18.54 -20.23 -12.15
N THR A 55 17.54 -19.57 -11.59
CA THR A 55 17.17 -18.19 -11.91
C THR A 55 16.77 -17.46 -10.63
N GLN A 56 17.07 -16.16 -10.59
CA GLN A 56 16.47 -15.26 -9.61
C GLN A 56 15.08 -14.87 -10.12
N THR A 57 14.07 -14.92 -9.25
CA THR A 57 12.74 -14.39 -9.54
C THR A 57 12.28 -13.46 -8.42
N TYR A 58 11.12 -12.85 -8.59
CA TYR A 58 10.52 -11.98 -7.59
C TYR A 58 9.09 -12.42 -7.32
N ASN A 59 8.77 -12.57 -6.04
CA ASN A 59 7.44 -12.82 -5.55
C ASN A 59 7.00 -11.59 -4.72
N PRO A 60 5.83 -10.98 -4.99
CA PRO A 60 5.38 -9.80 -4.27
C PRO A 60 5.27 -9.95 -2.75
N LEU A 61 5.04 -11.18 -2.26
CA LEU A 61 4.94 -11.50 -0.84
C LEU A 61 6.28 -11.95 -0.24
N LYS A 62 7.06 -12.74 -0.98
CA LYS A 62 8.33 -13.31 -0.50
C LYS A 62 9.56 -12.47 -0.83
N GLY A 63 9.39 -11.42 -1.63
CA GLY A 63 10.48 -10.65 -2.20
C GLY A 63 11.24 -11.45 -3.27
N ARG A 64 12.56 -11.29 -3.32
CA ARG A 64 13.39 -12.05 -4.27
C ARG A 64 13.42 -13.51 -3.85
N THR A 65 13.40 -14.40 -4.84
CA THR A 65 13.45 -15.83 -4.62
C THR A 65 14.48 -16.46 -5.56
N LEU A 66 15.10 -17.55 -5.11
CA LEU A 66 15.85 -18.45 -5.97
C LEU A 66 14.88 -19.52 -6.50
N SER A 67 14.77 -19.68 -7.80
CA SER A 67 13.85 -20.66 -8.41
C SER A 67 14.52 -21.36 -9.58
N THR A 68 13.85 -22.39 -10.10
CA THR A 68 14.35 -23.13 -11.26
C THR A 68 13.52 -22.80 -12.51
N ASN A 69 14.12 -22.73 -13.69
CA ASN A 69 13.41 -22.61 -14.97
C ASN A 69 13.29 -23.95 -15.72
N GLY A 70 13.85 -25.02 -15.15
CA GLY A 70 13.90 -26.37 -15.68
C GLY A 70 14.10 -27.36 -14.51
N PRO A 71 13.86 -28.66 -14.73
CA PRO A 71 13.89 -29.65 -13.66
C PRO A 71 15.32 -29.84 -13.12
N ILE A 72 15.44 -30.02 -11.80
CA ILE A 72 16.69 -30.39 -11.12
C ILE A 72 16.45 -31.68 -10.35
N ARG A 73 17.35 -32.66 -10.47
CA ARG A 73 17.18 -33.98 -9.82
C ARG A 73 17.70 -33.98 -8.39
N ALA A 74 17.12 -34.82 -7.55
CA ALA A 74 17.61 -35.08 -6.20
C ALA A 74 19.12 -35.42 -6.20
N GLY A 75 19.89 -34.75 -5.33
CA GLY A 75 21.34 -34.93 -5.21
C GLY A 75 22.18 -34.11 -6.19
N GLU A 76 21.59 -33.40 -7.16
CA GLU A 76 22.35 -32.51 -8.05
C GLU A 76 22.86 -31.28 -7.30
N LEU A 77 24.07 -30.84 -7.67
CA LEU A 77 24.65 -29.59 -7.18
C LEU A 77 23.91 -28.43 -7.84
N LEU A 78 23.38 -27.52 -7.03
CA LEU A 78 22.74 -26.28 -7.48
C LEU A 78 23.78 -25.18 -7.62
N MET A 79 24.62 -24.99 -6.61
CA MET A 79 25.66 -23.98 -6.64
C MET A 79 26.85 -24.33 -5.75
N ALA A 80 28.01 -23.82 -6.14
CA ALA A 80 29.19 -23.68 -5.28
C ALA A 80 29.45 -22.18 -5.14
N ASP A 81 28.84 -21.55 -4.14
CA ASP A 81 28.86 -20.09 -3.94
C ASP A 81 30.13 -19.65 -3.20
N LEU A 82 30.70 -18.53 -3.65
CA LEU A 82 31.92 -17.97 -3.06
C LEU A 82 31.55 -16.98 -1.95
N PRO A 83 32.25 -16.98 -0.81
CA PRO A 83 32.04 -15.97 0.21
C PRO A 83 32.48 -14.61 -0.32
N TYR A 84 31.66 -13.59 -0.10
CA TYR A 84 32.04 -12.20 -0.32
C TYR A 84 32.86 -11.65 0.86
N ALA A 85 32.55 -12.13 2.06
CA ALA A 85 33.36 -11.96 3.26
C ALA A 85 33.33 -13.27 4.05
N VAL A 86 34.45 -13.63 4.67
CA VAL A 86 34.57 -14.81 5.54
C VAL A 86 35.46 -14.47 6.72
N LEU A 87 35.14 -14.99 7.91
CA LEU A 87 35.93 -14.87 9.14
C LEU A 87 36.09 -16.25 9.78
N PRO A 88 37.26 -16.58 10.37
CA PRO A 88 37.38 -17.73 11.25
C PRO A 88 36.78 -17.42 12.63
N THR A 89 36.05 -18.38 13.19
CA THR A 89 35.54 -18.29 14.57
C THR A 89 36.34 -19.19 15.49
N VAL A 90 36.63 -18.72 16.70
CA VAL A 90 37.29 -19.53 17.73
C VAL A 90 36.21 -20.31 18.49
N ALA A 91 35.71 -21.40 17.90
CA ALA A 91 34.80 -22.27 18.62
C ALA A 91 35.55 -23.10 19.68
N VAL A 92 34.92 -23.30 20.83
CA VAL A 92 35.43 -24.13 21.93
C VAL A 92 35.49 -25.59 21.49
N GLY A 93 36.61 -26.05 20.91
CA GLY A 93 36.85 -27.47 20.66
C GLY A 93 37.77 -27.86 19.49
N ASP A 94 38.06 -26.98 18.53
CA ASP A 94 38.99 -27.28 17.41
C ASP A 94 39.93 -26.09 17.17
N SER A 95 40.87 -25.89 18.11
CA SER A 95 41.85 -24.80 18.09
C SER A 95 42.92 -24.94 17.01
N ASP A 96 43.07 -26.14 16.46
CA ASP A 96 44.24 -26.51 15.67
C ASP A 96 44.07 -26.20 14.18
N HIS A 97 42.84 -25.95 13.73
CA HIS A 97 42.50 -25.60 12.35
C HIS A 97 41.87 -24.20 12.26
N SER A 98 42.15 -23.50 11.17
CA SER A 98 41.58 -22.18 10.89
C SER A 98 41.44 -21.96 9.39
N ILE A 99 40.70 -20.92 9.02
CA ILE A 99 40.49 -20.51 7.63
C ILE A 99 41.61 -19.54 7.24
N CYS A 100 42.25 -19.75 6.09
CA CYS A 100 43.19 -18.79 5.53
C CYS A 100 42.49 -17.45 5.25
N SER A 101 43.05 -16.33 5.73
CA SER A 101 42.48 -14.98 5.55
C SER A 101 42.32 -14.54 4.10
N ASN A 102 43.14 -15.08 3.17
CA ASN A 102 43.01 -14.77 1.75
C ASN A 102 41.69 -15.31 1.22
N LEU A 103 40.79 -14.40 0.81
CA LEU A 103 39.45 -14.75 0.31
C LEU A 103 39.50 -15.70 -0.90
N GLY A 104 40.50 -15.54 -1.77
CA GLY A 104 40.73 -16.41 -2.92
C GLY A 104 41.20 -17.83 -2.56
N CYS A 105 41.72 -18.02 -1.35
CA CYS A 105 42.14 -19.32 -0.83
C CYS A 105 41.08 -19.93 0.09
N SER A 106 40.74 -19.23 1.18
CA SER A 106 39.77 -19.59 2.22
C SER A 106 39.88 -21.04 2.72
N ARG A 107 41.05 -21.67 2.54
CA ARG A 107 41.25 -23.07 2.86
C ARG A 107 41.29 -23.27 4.37
N ARG A 108 40.60 -24.30 4.83
CA ARG A 108 40.70 -24.78 6.22
C ARG A 108 41.93 -25.65 6.36
N VAL A 109 42.92 -25.17 7.10
CA VAL A 109 44.22 -25.83 7.31
C VAL A 109 44.67 -25.69 8.75
N SER A 110 45.61 -26.53 9.18
CA SER A 110 46.14 -26.44 10.54
C SER A 110 46.88 -25.12 10.76
N ARG A 111 46.64 -24.47 11.91
CA ARG A 111 47.39 -23.27 12.37
C ARG A 111 48.88 -23.54 12.57
N HIS A 112 49.28 -24.81 12.68
CA HIS A 112 50.66 -25.24 12.83
C HIS A 112 51.31 -25.70 11.52
N ALA A 113 50.69 -25.41 10.36
CA ALA A 113 51.31 -25.69 9.08
C ALA A 113 52.66 -24.96 8.99
N ALA A 114 53.73 -25.67 8.60
CA ALA A 114 55.10 -25.14 8.62
C ALA A 114 55.31 -23.84 7.83
N ASN A 115 54.43 -23.54 6.87
CA ASN A 115 54.48 -22.36 6.02
C ASN A 115 53.45 -21.28 6.41
N SER A 116 52.73 -21.43 7.53
CA SER A 116 51.73 -20.46 7.97
C SER A 116 52.36 -19.10 8.30
N VAL A 117 51.70 -18.01 7.89
CA VAL A 117 52.16 -16.64 8.14
C VAL A 117 51.09 -15.86 8.89
N THR A 118 51.47 -15.03 9.86
CA THR A 118 50.57 -14.15 10.61
C THR A 118 50.86 -12.69 10.30
N CYS A 119 49.97 -11.79 10.70
CA CYS A 119 50.20 -10.35 10.56
C CYS A 119 51.42 -9.90 11.38
N GLU A 120 52.37 -9.21 10.74
CA GLU A 120 53.60 -8.70 11.38
C GLU A 120 53.32 -7.69 12.48
N THR A 121 52.21 -6.94 12.38
CA THR A 121 51.83 -5.94 13.39
C THR A 121 51.07 -6.53 14.58
N GLY A 122 50.74 -7.82 14.52
CA GLY A 122 49.99 -8.54 15.56
C GLY A 122 48.56 -8.03 15.75
N CYS A 123 47.85 -7.67 14.68
CA CYS A 123 46.53 -7.02 14.77
C CYS A 123 45.42 -7.91 15.37
N SER A 124 45.45 -9.23 15.13
CA SER A 124 44.51 -10.21 15.65
C SER A 124 45.12 -11.62 15.53
N LEU A 125 44.78 -12.52 16.45
CA LEU A 125 45.23 -13.92 16.44
C LEU A 125 44.52 -14.77 15.39
N GLU A 126 43.44 -14.23 14.81
CA GLU A 126 42.61 -14.85 13.79
C GLU A 126 43.08 -14.51 12.36
N ILE A 127 43.90 -13.47 12.20
CA ILE A 127 44.51 -13.12 10.93
C ILE A 127 45.74 -13.98 10.67
N TRP A 128 45.61 -14.91 9.72
CA TRP A 128 46.73 -15.73 9.28
C TRP A 128 46.53 -16.23 7.83
N TRP A 129 47.61 -16.60 7.17
CA TRP A 129 47.64 -17.12 5.81
C TRP A 129 48.37 -18.46 5.76
N CYS A 130 47.96 -19.35 4.86
CA CYS A 130 48.56 -20.68 4.77
C CYS A 130 49.99 -20.70 4.21
N ASN A 131 50.41 -19.61 3.54
CA ASN A 131 51.74 -19.37 2.99
C ASN A 131 51.92 -17.87 2.66
N GLU A 132 53.16 -17.46 2.36
CA GLU A 132 53.51 -16.07 2.01
C GLU A 132 52.74 -15.58 0.77
N SER A 133 52.57 -16.43 -0.26
CA SER A 133 51.81 -16.07 -1.47
C SER A 133 50.37 -15.65 -1.15
N CYS A 134 49.71 -16.35 -0.22
CA CYS A 134 48.36 -15.97 0.21
C CYS A 134 48.35 -14.67 1.01
N LYS A 135 49.41 -14.36 1.76
CA LYS A 135 49.56 -13.07 2.45
C LYS A 135 49.73 -11.95 1.43
N ASP A 136 50.62 -12.12 0.46
CA ASP A 136 50.90 -11.14 -0.59
C ASP A 136 49.65 -10.81 -1.42
N GLU A 137 48.87 -11.83 -1.81
CA GLU A 137 47.61 -11.67 -2.56
C GLU A 137 46.53 -10.93 -1.77
N ASP A 138 46.53 -11.05 -0.44
CA ASP A 138 45.49 -10.51 0.44
C ASP A 138 45.91 -9.19 1.12
N GLN A 139 47.16 -8.75 0.90
CA GLN A 139 47.78 -7.63 1.61
C GLN A 139 46.95 -6.35 1.52
N ALA A 140 46.46 -5.99 0.32
CA ALA A 140 45.68 -4.77 0.13
C ALA A 140 44.35 -4.77 0.92
N ARG A 141 43.70 -5.94 1.05
CA ARG A 141 42.49 -6.10 1.87
C ARG A 141 42.84 -6.01 3.34
N HIS A 142 43.93 -6.68 3.73
CA HIS A 142 44.38 -6.71 5.11
C HIS A 142 44.82 -5.33 5.61
N ASP A 143 45.55 -4.56 4.81
CA ASP A 143 46.00 -3.20 5.14
C ASP A 143 44.81 -2.30 5.52
N PHE A 144 43.66 -2.48 4.86
CA PHE A 144 42.43 -1.77 5.17
C PHE A 144 41.89 -2.11 6.57
N GLU A 145 41.87 -3.37 6.97
CA GLU A 145 41.29 -3.79 8.27
C GLU A 145 42.31 -3.82 9.43
N CYS A 146 43.61 -3.86 9.14
CA CYS A 146 44.68 -4.14 10.10
C CYS A 146 44.73 -3.14 11.27
N ALA A 147 44.68 -1.84 10.98
CA ALA A 147 44.71 -0.80 12.01
C ALA A 147 43.45 -0.83 12.90
N TRP A 148 42.28 -1.11 12.30
CA TRP A 148 41.04 -1.26 13.04
C TRP A 148 41.10 -2.46 13.99
N LEU A 149 41.52 -3.62 13.48
CA LEU A 149 41.64 -4.84 14.25
C LEU A 149 42.60 -4.67 15.43
N LYS A 150 43.78 -4.09 15.19
CA LYS A 150 44.77 -3.85 16.24
C LYS A 150 44.24 -2.95 17.35
N LYS A 151 43.48 -1.92 16.99
CA LYS A 151 42.93 -0.94 17.94
C LYS A 151 41.74 -1.48 18.73
N TYR A 152 40.83 -2.19 18.07
CA TYR A 152 39.52 -2.49 18.64
C TYR A 152 39.30 -3.95 19.03
N SER A 153 40.03 -4.94 18.47
CA SER A 153 39.80 -6.35 18.79
C SER A 153 39.89 -6.69 20.29
N PRO A 154 40.91 -6.22 21.05
CA PRO A 154 40.98 -6.53 22.48
C PRO A 154 39.83 -5.89 23.28
N VAL A 155 39.47 -4.66 22.95
CA VAL A 155 38.43 -3.88 23.64
C VAL A 155 37.05 -4.47 23.38
N LEU A 156 36.69 -4.73 22.12
CA LEU A 156 35.39 -5.27 21.74
C LEU A 156 35.13 -6.63 22.40
N ARG A 157 36.13 -7.52 22.41
CA ARG A 157 35.99 -8.84 23.03
C ARG A 157 35.86 -8.78 24.55
N GLN A 158 36.59 -7.87 25.20
CA GLN A 158 36.54 -7.73 26.66
C GLN A 158 35.25 -7.05 27.13
N GLU A 159 34.79 -6.01 26.43
CA GLU A 159 33.68 -5.16 26.87
C GLU A 159 32.31 -5.60 26.33
N LEU A 160 32.24 -6.12 25.10
CA LEU A 160 30.97 -6.43 24.41
C LEU A 160 30.78 -7.93 24.12
N GLY A 161 31.88 -8.68 24.03
CA GLY A 161 31.88 -10.11 23.75
C GLY A 161 32.11 -10.45 22.26
N ASP A 162 32.24 -11.74 21.98
CA ASP A 162 32.66 -12.23 20.65
C ASP A 162 31.62 -11.96 19.55
N HIS A 163 30.32 -11.96 19.88
CA HIS A 163 29.26 -11.75 18.89
C HIS A 163 29.34 -10.35 18.25
N ASP A 164 29.30 -9.28 19.04
CA ASP A 164 29.41 -7.91 18.54
C ASP A 164 30.77 -7.67 17.84
N TYR A 165 31.84 -8.30 18.33
CA TYR A 165 33.16 -8.24 17.69
C TYR A 165 33.14 -8.82 16.27
N TYR A 166 32.61 -10.03 16.08
CA TYR A 166 32.57 -10.68 14.78
C TYR A 166 31.62 -9.97 13.81
N MET A 167 30.46 -9.49 14.27
CA MET A 167 29.53 -8.69 13.47
C MET A 167 30.21 -7.44 12.91
N LEU A 168 30.85 -6.62 13.77
CA LEU A 168 31.53 -5.41 13.34
C LEU A 168 32.70 -5.74 12.40
N TRP A 169 33.40 -6.85 12.65
CA TRP A 169 34.49 -7.27 11.77
C TRP A 169 34.00 -7.72 10.39
N ILE A 170 32.86 -8.40 10.28
CA ILE A 170 32.27 -8.69 8.96
C ILE A 170 31.95 -7.40 8.24
N VAL A 171 31.34 -6.41 8.91
CA VAL A 171 31.04 -5.10 8.30
C VAL A 171 32.33 -4.44 7.78
N ILE A 172 33.41 -4.46 8.56
CA ILE A 172 34.72 -3.96 8.10
C ILE A 172 35.24 -4.74 6.88
N ARG A 173 35.06 -6.06 6.82
CA ARG A 173 35.45 -6.87 5.65
C ARG A 173 34.61 -6.58 4.42
N LEU A 174 33.31 -6.35 4.56
CA LEU A 174 32.44 -5.91 3.47
C LEU A 174 32.95 -4.58 2.90
N LEU A 175 33.31 -3.64 3.77
CA LEU A 175 33.84 -2.34 3.38
C LEU A 175 35.23 -2.43 2.75
N ALA A 176 36.10 -3.31 3.24
CA ALA A 176 37.41 -3.59 2.63
C ALA A 176 37.24 -4.15 1.22
N ALA A 177 36.32 -5.09 1.00
CA ALA A 177 36.02 -5.62 -0.31
C ALA A 177 35.50 -4.54 -1.27
N ARG A 178 34.57 -3.68 -0.82
CA ARG A 178 34.10 -2.52 -1.57
C ARG A 178 35.24 -1.59 -1.97
N TYR A 179 36.12 -1.29 -1.03
CA TYR A 179 37.24 -0.38 -1.26
C TYR A 179 38.14 -0.92 -2.37
N LEU A 180 38.48 -2.21 -2.35
CA LEU A 180 39.27 -2.84 -3.40
C LEU A 180 38.54 -2.88 -4.76
N GLU A 181 37.22 -3.08 -4.77
CA GLU A 181 36.40 -2.98 -5.99
C GLU A 181 36.49 -1.58 -6.61
N LEU A 182 36.44 -0.52 -5.79
CA LEU A 182 36.55 0.87 -6.26
C LEU A 182 37.96 1.20 -6.80
N GLN A 183 39.00 0.55 -6.27
CA GLN A 183 40.38 0.73 -6.73
C GLN A 183 40.71 -0.14 -7.97
N GLY A 184 39.79 -1.02 -8.40
CA GLY A 184 40.03 -1.96 -9.50
C GLY A 184 41.07 -3.05 -9.17
N THR A 185 41.39 -3.24 -7.88
CA THR A 185 42.41 -4.18 -7.39
C THR A 185 41.78 -5.40 -6.70
N ALA A 186 40.47 -5.57 -6.79
CA ALA A 186 39.77 -6.72 -6.21
C ALA A 186 40.38 -8.05 -6.72
N PRO A 187 40.60 -9.05 -5.85
CA PRO A 187 41.25 -10.29 -6.21
C PRO A 187 40.55 -10.96 -7.40
N THR A 188 41.36 -11.30 -8.39
CA THR A 188 40.99 -11.73 -9.75
C THR A 188 40.00 -12.91 -9.77
N ASN A 189 39.94 -13.71 -8.70
CA ASN A 189 39.07 -14.89 -8.58
C ASN A 189 37.63 -14.59 -8.10
N VAL A 190 37.34 -13.40 -7.57
CA VAL A 190 35.98 -13.00 -7.12
C VAL A 190 35.15 -12.46 -8.28
N HIS A 191 35.80 -11.94 -9.32
CA HIS A 191 35.14 -11.18 -10.38
C HIS A 191 35.46 -11.63 -11.82
N GLN A 192 36.56 -12.36 -12.07
CA GLN A 192 36.92 -12.76 -13.43
C GLN A 192 36.87 -14.28 -13.65
N GLN A 193 35.83 -14.66 -14.39
CA GLN A 193 35.66 -15.81 -15.29
C GLN A 193 34.40 -16.60 -14.94
N LEU A 194 33.35 -16.38 -15.75
CA LEU A 194 32.52 -17.38 -16.43
C LEU A 194 31.28 -16.67 -17.00
N THR A 195 30.98 -16.95 -18.26
CA THR A 195 29.94 -16.42 -19.17
C THR A 195 28.47 -16.54 -18.69
N PHE A 196 28.25 -16.76 -17.39
CA PHE A 196 26.93 -16.97 -16.77
C PHE A 196 26.53 -15.86 -15.77
N GLN A 197 27.41 -14.88 -15.52
CA GLN A 197 27.26 -13.83 -14.50
C GLN A 197 26.13 -12.82 -14.80
N ASP A 198 25.66 -12.68 -16.03
CA ASP A 198 24.54 -11.77 -16.35
C ASP A 198 23.22 -12.16 -15.65
N ARG A 199 23.12 -13.39 -15.12
CA ARG A 199 21.90 -13.90 -14.47
C ARG A 199 21.77 -13.53 -12.99
N PHE A 200 22.87 -13.17 -12.33
CA PHE A 200 22.85 -12.88 -10.89
C PHE A 200 23.84 -11.77 -10.55
N VAL A 201 23.36 -10.76 -9.83
CA VAL A 201 24.16 -9.60 -9.40
C VAL A 201 25.39 -10.05 -8.60
N SER A 202 26.51 -9.36 -8.78
CA SER A 202 27.79 -9.60 -8.11
C SER A 202 28.36 -8.30 -7.52
N GLY A 203 29.43 -8.43 -6.73
CA GLY A 203 30.14 -7.30 -6.13
C GLY A 203 29.33 -6.53 -5.10
N TRP A 204 29.71 -5.27 -4.88
CA TRP A 204 29.02 -4.38 -3.94
C TRP A 204 27.54 -4.18 -4.26
N LYS A 205 27.16 -4.22 -5.55
CA LYS A 205 25.74 -4.20 -5.95
C LYS A 205 24.96 -5.38 -5.36
N GLY A 206 25.60 -6.54 -5.21
CA GLY A 206 25.01 -7.69 -4.53
C GLY A 206 24.90 -7.49 -3.02
N VAL A 207 25.86 -6.81 -2.40
CA VAL A 207 25.81 -6.45 -0.97
C VAL A 207 24.67 -5.48 -0.67
N GLN A 208 24.47 -4.46 -1.52
CA GLN A 208 23.34 -3.53 -1.41
C GLN A 208 21.98 -4.20 -1.57
N LEU A 209 21.98 -5.38 -2.16
CA LEU A 209 20.83 -6.24 -2.30
C LEU A 209 20.69 -7.21 -1.11
N LEU A 210 21.53 -7.23 -0.09
CA LEU A 210 21.26 -8.03 1.11
C LEU A 210 20.04 -7.49 1.87
N ARG A 211 19.31 -8.35 2.56
CA ARG A 211 18.12 -7.92 3.33
C ARG A 211 18.54 -7.40 4.69
N SER A 212 18.32 -6.11 4.97
CA SER A 212 18.56 -5.55 6.30
C SER A 212 17.42 -5.86 7.29
N ASN A 213 16.18 -5.94 6.81
CA ASN A 213 14.99 -6.04 7.67
C ASN A 213 14.97 -4.98 8.79
N ARG A 214 15.55 -3.79 8.55
CA ARG A 214 15.73 -2.73 9.56
C ARG A 214 14.46 -2.44 10.36
N ASP A 215 13.32 -2.35 9.69
CA ASP A 215 12.02 -2.06 10.30
C ASP A 215 11.48 -3.20 11.19
N SER A 216 12.04 -4.40 11.09
CA SER A 216 11.63 -5.58 11.88
C SER A 216 12.45 -5.76 13.16
N TRP A 217 13.58 -5.07 13.31
CA TRP A 217 14.43 -5.18 14.49
C TRP A 217 13.86 -4.37 15.67
N PRO A 218 13.98 -4.86 16.92
CA PRO A 218 13.58 -4.10 18.10
C PRO A 218 14.30 -2.75 18.18
N THR A 219 13.58 -1.68 18.56
CA THR A 219 14.16 -0.33 18.69
C THR A 219 15.39 -0.31 19.60
N SER A 220 15.39 -1.09 20.68
CA SER A 220 16.54 -1.22 21.59
C SER A 220 17.77 -1.82 20.90
N GLN A 221 17.58 -2.78 19.99
CA GLN A 221 18.67 -3.40 19.24
C GLN A 221 19.25 -2.43 18.23
N LEU A 222 18.39 -1.70 17.51
CA LEU A 222 18.83 -0.64 16.59
C LEU A 222 19.61 0.45 17.33
N GLN A 223 19.18 0.86 18.53
CA GLN A 223 19.89 1.83 19.36
C GLN A 223 21.27 1.32 19.81
N HIS A 224 21.37 0.04 20.18
CA HIS A 224 22.65 -0.61 20.49
C HIS A 224 23.59 -0.56 19.30
N TRP A 225 23.14 -1.01 18.12
CA TRP A 225 23.95 -0.99 16.89
C TRP A 225 24.33 0.40 16.42
N THR A 226 23.44 1.40 16.56
CA THR A 226 23.78 2.80 16.30
C THR A 226 24.95 3.24 17.17
N THR A 227 24.92 2.94 18.46
CA THR A 227 26.01 3.28 19.40
C THR A 227 27.32 2.61 19.01
N LEU A 228 27.27 1.34 18.60
CA LEU A 228 28.45 0.61 18.13
C LEU A 228 29.01 1.20 16.83
N ALA A 229 28.15 1.50 15.86
CA ALA A 229 28.54 2.08 14.59
C ALA A 229 29.20 3.45 14.76
N GLU A 230 28.62 4.33 15.60
CA GLU A 230 29.22 5.64 15.91
C GLU A 230 30.60 5.50 16.55
N LYS A 231 30.74 4.64 17.56
CA LYS A 231 31.96 4.52 18.36
C LYS A 231 33.09 3.78 17.64
N TYR A 232 32.77 2.73 16.89
CA TYR A 232 33.78 1.80 16.37
C TYR A 232 33.94 1.83 14.85
N LEU A 233 32.93 2.29 14.10
CA LEU A 233 33.00 2.37 12.63
C LEU A 233 33.19 3.82 12.17
N LEU A 234 32.29 4.72 12.53
CA LEU A 234 32.25 6.11 12.04
C LEU A 234 33.49 6.93 12.46
N GLN A 235 33.96 6.74 13.69
CA GLN A 235 35.18 7.39 14.21
C GLN A 235 36.48 6.75 13.69
N SER A 236 36.39 5.70 12.86
CA SER A 236 37.56 5.08 12.25
C SER A 236 38.03 5.88 11.05
N SER A 237 39.30 6.26 11.03
CA SER A 237 39.94 6.96 9.90
C SER A 237 40.05 6.15 8.60
N LEU A 238 39.49 4.94 8.57
CA LEU A 238 39.56 3.98 7.46
C LEU A 238 38.35 4.09 6.52
N LEU A 239 37.26 4.73 6.95
CA LEU A 239 36.09 4.90 6.09
C LEU A 239 36.33 6.03 5.09
N PRO A 240 36.02 5.85 3.79
CA PRO A 240 35.96 6.95 2.84
C PRO A 240 35.02 8.03 3.40
N GLU A 241 35.27 9.32 3.13
CA GLU A 241 34.55 10.51 3.64
C GLU A 241 33.03 10.58 3.29
N THR A 242 32.37 9.47 2.93
CA THR A 242 31.04 9.44 2.30
C THR A 242 30.07 8.37 2.83
N LEU A 243 30.38 7.65 3.93
CA LEU A 243 29.42 6.72 4.54
C LEU A 243 28.73 7.33 5.76
N ASP A 244 27.42 7.52 5.65
CA ASP A 244 26.59 7.97 6.77
C ASP A 244 26.29 6.84 7.77
N LEU A 245 25.85 7.23 8.95
CA LEU A 245 25.51 6.32 10.04
C LEU A 245 24.36 5.38 9.66
N ASP A 246 23.40 5.85 8.86
CA ASP A 246 22.27 5.05 8.41
C ASP A 246 22.71 3.89 7.52
N THR A 247 23.66 4.11 6.61
CA THR A 247 24.23 3.07 5.76
C THR A 247 24.99 2.03 6.58
N LEU A 248 25.70 2.45 7.63
CA LEU A 248 26.40 1.52 8.54
C LEU A 248 25.41 0.65 9.32
N ILE A 249 24.32 1.24 9.81
CA ILE A 249 23.25 0.50 10.50
C ILE A 249 22.60 -0.50 9.54
N ASP A 250 22.33 -0.11 8.29
CA ASP A 250 21.78 -1.00 7.27
C ASP A 250 22.72 -2.18 6.97
N LEU A 251 24.04 -1.95 6.94
CA LEU A 251 25.03 -3.01 6.77
C LEU A 251 25.08 -3.96 7.97
N ILE A 252 25.00 -3.45 9.20
CA ILE A 252 24.91 -4.29 10.41
C ILE A 252 23.64 -5.15 10.36
N CYS A 253 22.49 -4.53 10.07
CA CYS A 253 21.23 -5.25 9.96
C CYS A 253 21.26 -6.30 8.83
N ALA A 254 21.94 -6.01 7.73
CA ALA A 254 22.12 -6.93 6.61
C ALA A 254 23.06 -8.08 6.97
N GLU A 255 24.13 -7.84 7.73
CA GLU A 255 25.01 -8.88 8.23
C GLU A 255 24.24 -9.88 9.10
N GLU A 256 23.53 -9.38 10.11
CA GLU A 256 22.76 -10.17 11.08
C GLU A 256 21.67 -11.05 10.42
N THR A 257 21.18 -10.63 9.26
CA THR A 257 20.14 -11.34 8.51
C THR A 257 20.70 -12.34 7.50
N ASN A 258 21.94 -12.15 7.02
CA ASN A 258 22.45 -12.84 5.82
C ASN A 258 23.79 -13.56 6.04
N VAL A 259 24.35 -13.54 7.25
CA VAL A 259 25.56 -14.29 7.59
C VAL A 259 25.26 -15.79 7.75
N PHE A 260 26.14 -16.62 7.19
CA PHE A 260 26.08 -18.08 7.31
C PHE A 260 27.19 -18.59 8.20
N GLU A 261 26.84 -19.52 9.09
CA GLU A 261 27.81 -20.31 9.82
C GLU A 261 28.44 -21.38 8.93
N LEU A 262 29.77 -21.43 8.92
CA LEU A 262 30.54 -22.46 8.24
C LEU A 262 30.74 -23.66 9.17
N CYS A 263 30.11 -24.78 8.83
CA CYS A 263 30.23 -26.05 9.55
C CYS A 263 30.64 -27.16 8.57
N PRO A 264 31.37 -28.21 9.04
CA PRO A 264 31.88 -29.27 8.17
C PRO A 264 30.81 -30.16 7.52
N GLY A 265 29.66 -30.32 8.18
CA GLY A 265 28.55 -31.14 7.72
C GLY A 265 27.45 -30.34 7.03
N PRO A 266 26.58 -31.00 6.24
CA PRO A 266 25.39 -30.39 5.68
C PRO A 266 24.32 -30.13 6.74
N THR A 267 23.35 -29.27 6.41
CA THR A 267 22.11 -29.03 7.18
C THR A 267 21.13 -30.24 7.20
N GLU A 268 21.66 -31.47 7.07
CA GLU A 268 21.04 -32.81 6.96
C GLU A 268 20.11 -33.05 5.75
N ILE A 269 19.92 -34.34 5.38
CA ILE A 269 19.12 -34.83 4.25
C ILE A 269 17.78 -35.39 4.76
N ILE A 270 16.68 -34.99 4.14
CA ILE A 270 15.34 -35.56 4.39
C ILE A 270 15.11 -36.74 3.42
N PRO A 271 14.62 -37.91 3.90
CA PRO A 271 14.28 -38.26 5.28
C PRO A 271 15.51 -38.66 6.12
N HIS A 272 15.43 -38.35 7.41
CA HIS A 272 16.48 -38.60 8.40
C HIS A 272 16.89 -40.08 8.46
N GLN A 273 18.19 -40.33 8.47
CA GLN A 273 18.72 -41.65 8.85
C GLN A 273 18.97 -41.64 10.37
N SER A 274 18.59 -42.72 11.06
CA SER A 274 18.98 -42.90 12.46
C SER A 274 20.34 -43.60 12.54
N PRO A 275 21.32 -43.06 13.31
CA PRO A 275 21.31 -41.79 14.03
C PRO A 275 21.61 -40.59 13.10
N GLY A 276 21.00 -39.43 13.38
CA GLY A 276 21.19 -38.21 12.58
C GLY A 276 22.65 -37.74 12.57
N VAL A 277 23.09 -37.19 11.44
CA VAL A 277 24.45 -36.70 11.25
C VAL A 277 24.51 -35.23 11.69
N LYS A 278 25.18 -34.95 12.80
CA LYS A 278 25.39 -33.58 13.28
C LYS A 278 26.24 -32.79 12.28
N ARG A 279 25.88 -31.52 12.06
CA ARG A 279 26.61 -30.57 11.18
C ARG A 279 28.07 -30.30 11.59
N GLY A 280 28.45 -30.63 12.82
CA GLY A 280 29.78 -30.39 13.36
C GLY A 280 29.98 -28.96 13.88
N THR A 281 31.08 -28.73 14.58
CA THR A 281 31.38 -27.44 15.22
C THR A 281 31.63 -26.34 14.18
N GLN A 282 30.97 -25.19 14.36
CA GLN A 282 31.20 -24.00 13.55
C GLN A 282 32.66 -23.58 13.59
N TYR A 283 33.26 -23.32 12.44
CA TYR A 283 34.66 -22.88 12.32
C TYR A 283 34.81 -21.51 11.63
N GLY A 284 33.72 -20.94 11.13
CA GLY A 284 33.72 -19.61 10.55
C GLY A 284 32.33 -19.00 10.36
N LEU A 285 32.33 -17.75 9.95
CA LEU A 285 31.16 -16.97 9.53
C LEU A 285 31.44 -16.42 8.14
N ALA A 286 30.45 -16.43 7.26
CA ALA A 286 30.62 -15.89 5.92
C ALA A 286 29.34 -15.27 5.37
N VAL A 287 29.49 -14.20 4.59
CA VAL A 287 28.42 -13.58 3.82
C VAL A 287 28.54 -14.03 2.38
N PHE A 288 27.46 -14.59 1.85
CA PHE A 288 27.35 -15.05 0.48
C PHE A 288 26.30 -14.22 -0.27
N LEU A 289 26.49 -13.99 -1.57
CA LEU A 289 25.56 -13.14 -2.32
C LEU A 289 24.43 -13.92 -3.00
N ARG A 290 24.58 -15.23 -3.24
CA ARG A 290 23.65 -15.99 -4.09
C ARG A 290 22.77 -16.93 -3.28
N ILE A 291 23.34 -17.66 -2.32
CA ILE A 291 22.54 -18.52 -1.43
C ILE A 291 21.58 -17.70 -0.54
N THR A 292 21.88 -16.43 -0.27
CA THR A 292 20.96 -15.49 0.42
C THR A 292 19.67 -15.22 -0.34
N LEU A 293 19.59 -15.57 -1.63
CA LEU A 293 18.35 -15.52 -2.42
C LEU A 293 17.42 -16.71 -2.16
N ALA A 294 17.93 -17.81 -1.59
CA ALA A 294 17.10 -18.95 -1.22
C ALA A 294 16.35 -18.60 0.07
N ASN A 295 15.02 -18.57 -0.01
CA ASN A 295 14.19 -18.37 1.17
C ASN A 295 14.21 -19.60 2.07
N HIS A 296 13.74 -19.45 3.29
CA HIS A 296 13.73 -20.53 4.27
C HIS A 296 12.36 -21.23 4.32
N SER A 297 12.34 -22.53 4.61
CA SER A 297 11.12 -23.34 4.69
C SER A 297 11.23 -24.41 5.78
N CYS A 298 10.10 -24.73 6.41
CA CYS A 298 9.98 -25.91 7.30
C CYS A 298 9.98 -27.24 6.51
N ALA A 299 9.83 -27.17 5.19
CA ALA A 299 9.96 -28.28 4.26
C ALA A 299 10.93 -27.87 3.13
N PRO A 300 12.23 -27.75 3.44
CA PRO A 300 13.22 -27.31 2.46
C PRO A 300 13.39 -28.35 1.36
N ASN A 301 13.70 -27.89 0.16
CA ASN A 301 14.02 -28.75 -0.99
C ASN A 301 15.51 -28.65 -1.38
N VAL A 302 16.28 -27.81 -0.69
CA VAL A 302 17.75 -27.73 -0.84
C VAL A 302 18.43 -27.77 0.53
N THR A 303 19.63 -28.35 0.55
CA THR A 303 20.54 -28.36 1.72
C THR A 303 21.84 -27.65 1.34
N HIS A 304 22.55 -27.12 2.33
CA HIS A 304 23.82 -26.46 2.12
C HIS A 304 24.90 -26.93 3.11
N GLN A 305 26.16 -26.93 2.67
CA GLN A 305 27.34 -27.24 3.47
C GLN A 305 28.55 -26.43 3.01
N ALA A 306 29.46 -26.11 3.91
CA ALA A 306 30.72 -25.48 3.53
C ALA A 306 31.73 -26.56 3.10
N ASP A 307 32.49 -26.33 2.03
CA ASP A 307 33.63 -27.19 1.67
C ASP A 307 34.93 -26.77 2.38
N ASP A 308 36.01 -27.51 2.12
CA ASP A 308 37.35 -27.26 2.69
C ASP A 308 37.99 -25.95 2.23
N ARG A 309 37.37 -25.24 1.29
CA ARG A 309 37.74 -23.92 0.78
C ARG A 309 36.77 -22.83 1.20
N GLY A 310 35.84 -23.11 2.11
CA GLY A 310 34.86 -22.13 2.61
C GLY A 310 33.78 -21.75 1.58
N ARG A 311 33.61 -22.53 0.50
CA ARG A 311 32.53 -22.33 -0.47
C ARG A 311 31.24 -22.93 0.04
N MET A 312 30.11 -22.26 -0.22
CA MET A 312 28.80 -22.80 0.11
C MET A 312 28.33 -23.74 -1.00
N MET A 313 28.33 -25.04 -0.72
CA MET A 313 27.86 -26.08 -1.61
C MET A 313 26.38 -26.32 -1.35
N VAL A 314 25.53 -26.14 -2.35
CA VAL A 314 24.07 -26.27 -2.23
C VAL A 314 23.59 -27.40 -3.12
N THR A 315 22.82 -28.34 -2.56
CA THR A 315 22.42 -29.58 -3.21
C THR A 315 20.91 -29.80 -3.08
N ALA A 316 20.27 -30.35 -4.12
CA ALA A 316 18.85 -30.71 -4.11
C ALA A 316 18.57 -31.86 -3.14
N LEU A 317 17.61 -31.69 -2.23
CA LEU A 317 17.13 -32.74 -1.32
C LEU A 317 16.16 -33.71 -2.00
N ARG A 318 15.44 -33.23 -3.01
CA ARG A 318 14.49 -33.99 -3.84
C ARG A 318 14.47 -33.41 -5.24
N ASP A 319 13.74 -34.05 -6.15
CA ASP A 319 13.47 -33.46 -7.46
C ASP A 319 12.75 -32.10 -7.29
N ILE A 320 13.22 -31.10 -8.01
CA ILE A 320 12.70 -29.73 -8.02
C ILE A 320 12.10 -29.47 -9.39
N ALA A 321 10.82 -29.13 -9.44
CA ALA A 321 10.10 -28.89 -10.69
C ALA A 321 10.43 -27.51 -11.28
N PRO A 322 10.29 -27.32 -12.61
CA PRO A 322 10.37 -26.00 -13.22
C PRO A 322 9.39 -25.00 -12.57
N GLY A 323 9.86 -23.80 -12.26
CA GLY A 323 9.10 -22.75 -11.58
C GLY A 323 9.05 -22.92 -10.05
N GLU A 324 9.55 -24.03 -9.51
CA GLU A 324 9.59 -24.26 -8.08
C GLU A 324 10.72 -23.44 -7.41
N GLU A 325 10.42 -22.90 -6.23
CA GLU A 325 11.34 -22.12 -5.41
C GLU A 325 12.31 -23.04 -4.65
N CYS A 326 13.60 -22.69 -4.66
CA CYS A 326 14.63 -23.35 -3.88
C CYS A 326 14.64 -22.76 -2.45
N CYS A 327 14.33 -23.58 -1.46
CA CYS A 327 14.28 -23.16 -0.05
C CYS A 327 15.22 -23.96 0.87
N THR A 328 15.93 -23.25 1.73
CA THR A 328 16.81 -23.79 2.79
C THR A 328 16.07 -23.96 4.12
N SER A 329 16.73 -24.58 5.11
CA SER A 329 16.21 -24.70 6.48
C SER A 329 16.64 -23.53 7.37
N TYR A 330 15.82 -23.18 8.37
CA TYR A 330 16.15 -22.20 9.43
C TYR A 330 17.13 -22.69 10.48
N PHE A 331 17.23 -24.00 10.63
CA PHE A 331 18.04 -24.66 11.65
C PHE A 331 18.56 -25.98 11.09
N ASP A 332 19.51 -26.59 11.80
CA ASP A 332 19.97 -27.93 11.48
C ASP A 332 18.79 -28.91 11.53
N LEU A 333 18.51 -29.56 10.40
CA LEU A 333 17.37 -30.48 10.30
C LEU A 333 17.53 -31.67 11.25
N SER A 334 18.76 -32.00 11.68
CA SER A 334 19.02 -33.11 12.62
C SER A 334 18.45 -32.90 14.02
N GLU A 335 18.13 -31.65 14.38
CA GLU A 335 17.54 -31.33 15.68
C GLU A 335 16.01 -31.49 15.70
N TYR A 336 15.35 -31.32 14.55
CA TYR A 336 13.89 -31.29 14.43
C TYR A 336 13.41 -32.14 13.23
N VAL A 337 13.22 -33.43 13.50
CA VAL A 337 13.05 -34.49 12.50
C VAL A 337 11.71 -34.43 11.76
N ASP A 338 10.63 -34.08 12.44
CA ASP A 338 9.28 -34.00 11.85
C ASP A 338 8.83 -32.56 11.56
N LEU A 339 7.90 -32.41 10.62
CA LEU A 339 7.42 -31.11 10.17
C LEU A 339 6.74 -30.29 11.28
N GLN A 340 6.08 -30.94 12.25
CA GLN A 340 5.40 -30.23 13.34
C GLN A 340 6.41 -29.67 14.34
N ALA A 341 7.42 -30.46 14.71
CA ALA A 341 8.53 -30.00 15.53
C ALA A 341 9.24 -28.80 14.88
N ARG A 342 9.48 -28.88 13.55
CA ARG A 342 10.05 -27.77 12.78
C ARG A 342 9.20 -26.51 12.85
N ARG A 343 7.92 -26.61 12.51
CA ARG A 343 6.98 -25.48 12.55
C ARG A 343 6.91 -24.85 13.94
N LYS A 344 6.83 -25.67 14.99
CA LYS A 344 6.81 -25.21 16.37
C LYS A 344 8.07 -24.45 16.71
N LYS A 345 9.25 -25.01 16.39
CA LYS A 345 10.52 -24.33 16.68
C LYS A 345 10.63 -23.00 15.93
N THR A 346 10.23 -22.98 14.67
CA THR A 346 10.19 -21.75 13.88
C THR A 346 9.28 -20.71 14.53
N GLN A 347 8.11 -21.07 15.06
CA GLN A 347 7.21 -20.15 15.78
C GLN A 347 7.78 -19.65 17.12
N GLU A 348 8.65 -20.43 17.77
CA GLU A 348 9.34 -20.01 19.00
C GLU A 348 10.48 -19.03 18.71
N LEU A 349 11.21 -19.24 17.61
CA LEU A 349 12.37 -18.42 17.24
C LEU A 349 11.99 -17.12 16.54
N PHE A 350 10.92 -17.16 15.73
CA PHE A 350 10.56 -16.07 14.82
C PHE A 350 9.14 -15.58 15.09
N THR A 351 8.97 -14.26 15.11
CA THR A 351 7.65 -13.64 15.17
C THR A 351 7.12 -13.49 13.75
N PHE A 352 6.01 -14.17 13.46
CA PHE A 352 5.34 -14.12 12.16
C PHE A 352 4.36 -12.94 12.11
N THR A 353 4.78 -11.81 11.55
CA THR A 353 3.89 -10.68 11.26
C THR A 353 3.20 -10.91 9.92
N TYR A 354 1.97 -11.46 9.91
CA TYR A 354 1.23 -11.68 8.66
C TYR A 354 1.12 -10.38 7.84
N HIS A 355 1.83 -10.31 6.71
CA HIS A 355 1.63 -9.25 5.72
C HIS A 355 0.39 -9.56 4.88
N GLN A 356 -0.80 -9.53 5.49
CA GLN A 356 -2.01 -9.21 4.74
C GLN A 356 -1.83 -7.79 4.28
N VAL A 357 -1.55 -7.55 2.98
CA VAL A 357 -1.41 -6.23 2.31
C VAL A 357 -1.40 -5.14 3.34
N THR A 358 -0.32 -5.10 4.13
CA THR A 358 -0.32 -4.25 5.30
C THR A 358 0.08 -2.96 4.68
N ALA A 359 -0.87 -2.02 4.66
CA ALA A 359 -0.54 -0.63 4.49
C ALA A 359 0.80 -0.41 5.21
N THR A 360 1.86 -0.15 4.42
CA THR A 360 3.20 0.14 4.96
C THR A 360 3.07 1.20 6.05
N ARG A 361 4.04 1.35 6.95
CA ARG A 361 4.01 2.46 7.93
C ARG A 361 3.74 3.81 7.24
N SER A 362 4.22 3.98 6.00
CA SER A 362 3.89 5.10 5.11
C SER A 362 2.44 5.11 4.61
N THR A 363 1.86 3.99 4.21
CA THR A 363 0.43 3.90 3.83
C THR A 363 -0.49 4.11 5.04
N ILE A 364 -0.17 3.55 6.21
CA ILE A 364 -0.92 3.81 7.47
C ILE A 364 -0.80 5.29 7.84
N ALA A 365 0.40 5.87 7.78
CA ALA A 365 0.59 7.30 8.00
C ALA A 365 -0.20 8.16 6.99
N GLN A 366 -0.24 7.78 5.70
CA GLN A 366 -1.05 8.44 4.68
C GLN A 366 -2.55 8.31 4.96
N ILE A 367 -3.03 7.12 5.35
CA ILE A 367 -4.42 6.91 5.78
C ILE A 367 -4.74 7.83 6.97
N LEU A 368 -3.91 7.80 8.01
CA LEU A 368 -4.09 8.63 9.21
C LEU A 368 -4.04 10.12 8.88
N HIS A 369 -3.25 10.55 7.90
CA HIS A 369 -3.18 11.94 7.47
C HIS A 369 -4.45 12.42 6.77
N HIS A 370 -5.20 11.51 6.14
CA HIS A 370 -6.46 11.81 5.46
C HIS A 370 -7.70 11.54 6.30
N ILE A 371 -7.57 10.89 7.46
CA ILE A 371 -8.65 10.76 8.43
C ILE A 371 -8.82 12.10 9.17
N ASP A 372 -9.77 12.89 8.71
CA ASP A 372 -10.17 14.16 9.33
C ASP A 372 -11.29 13.99 10.38
N SER A 373 -11.92 12.82 10.44
CA SER A 373 -13.05 12.54 11.33
C SER A 373 -13.28 11.04 11.56
N GLN A 374 -13.98 10.67 12.63
CA GLN A 374 -14.42 9.28 12.86
C GLN A 374 -15.30 8.75 11.71
N ARG A 375 -16.10 9.62 11.07
CA ARG A 375 -16.88 9.28 9.86
C ARG A 375 -15.97 8.83 8.73
N THR A 376 -14.90 9.58 8.48
CA THR A 376 -13.91 9.23 7.46
C THR A 376 -13.28 7.87 7.77
N ALA A 377 -12.88 7.61 9.03
CA ALA A 377 -12.36 6.31 9.46
C ALA A 377 -13.36 5.16 9.24
N ALA A 378 -14.64 5.36 9.56
CA ALA A 378 -15.68 4.36 9.33
C ALA A 378 -15.95 4.12 7.84
N GLN A 379 -15.94 5.18 7.01
CA GLN A 379 -16.05 5.07 5.56
C GLN A 379 -14.88 4.28 4.99
N TYR A 380 -13.63 4.59 5.37
CA TYR A 380 -12.45 3.81 5.05
C TYR A 380 -12.68 2.32 5.37
N LEU A 381 -13.03 2.00 6.62
CA LEU A 381 -13.28 0.61 7.07
C LEU A 381 -14.39 -0.08 6.27
N SER A 382 -15.46 0.62 5.91
CA SER A 382 -16.59 0.07 5.13
C SER A 382 -16.20 -0.30 3.70
N HIS A 383 -15.24 0.43 3.11
CA HIS A 383 -14.68 0.11 1.80
C HIS A 383 -13.78 -1.12 1.89
N PHE A 384 -13.00 -1.25 2.98
CA PHE A 384 -12.12 -2.40 3.25
C PHE A 384 -12.87 -3.71 3.59
N THR A 385 -13.93 -3.64 4.39
CA THR A 385 -14.69 -4.83 4.79
C THR A 385 -15.51 -5.40 3.64
N ASN A 386 -16.03 -4.55 2.75
CA ASN A 386 -16.74 -5.00 1.56
C ASN A 386 -15.81 -5.55 0.45
N SER A 387 -14.53 -5.19 0.45
CA SER A 387 -13.53 -5.77 -0.48
C SER A 387 -13.12 -7.21 -0.15
N GLN A 388 -13.56 -7.78 0.99
CA GLN A 388 -13.30 -9.19 1.32
C GLN A 388 -14.24 -10.18 0.61
N SER A 389 -15.27 -9.70 -0.09
CA SER A 389 -15.93 -10.51 -1.11
C SER A 389 -15.29 -10.24 -2.48
N PRO A 390 -15.08 -11.26 -3.33
CA PRO A 390 -14.64 -11.10 -4.72
C PRO A 390 -15.79 -10.51 -5.55
N THR A 391 -16.26 -9.33 -5.17
CA THR A 391 -17.25 -8.59 -5.93
C THR A 391 -16.57 -8.07 -7.18
N GLN A 392 -17.07 -8.49 -8.33
CA GLN A 392 -16.55 -8.18 -9.67
C GLN A 392 -16.74 -6.69 -10.06
N GLN A 393 -17.12 -5.83 -9.11
CA GLN A 393 -17.45 -4.43 -9.35
C GLN A 393 -16.30 -3.52 -8.91
N PRO A 394 -15.71 -2.73 -9.82
CA PRO A 394 -14.70 -1.75 -9.45
C PRO A 394 -15.32 -0.65 -8.58
N PHE A 395 -14.57 -0.20 -7.56
CA PHE A 395 -15.08 0.84 -6.65
C PHE A 395 -15.20 2.21 -7.33
N ALA A 396 -14.32 2.49 -8.30
CA ALA A 396 -14.31 3.77 -9.01
C ALA A 396 -13.97 3.64 -10.51
N VAL A 397 -14.51 4.56 -11.30
CA VAL A 397 -14.04 4.89 -12.66
C VAL A 397 -13.42 6.28 -12.60
N ILE A 398 -12.15 6.42 -12.98
CA ILE A 398 -11.39 7.67 -12.91
C ILE A 398 -11.05 8.12 -14.34
N LYS A 399 -11.62 9.25 -14.75
CA LYS A 399 -11.25 9.92 -15.99
C LYS A 399 -10.05 10.84 -15.74
N VAL A 400 -8.99 10.64 -16.50
CA VAL A 400 -7.78 11.45 -16.48
C VAL A 400 -7.73 12.34 -17.73
N GLY A 401 -7.65 13.65 -17.54
CA GLY A 401 -7.42 14.58 -18.65
C GLY A 401 -5.99 14.51 -19.18
N GLY A 402 -5.78 14.72 -20.49
CA GLY A 402 -4.44 14.68 -21.09
C GLY A 402 -3.43 15.62 -20.40
N ALA A 403 -3.83 16.86 -20.07
CA ALA A 403 -2.97 17.81 -19.36
C ALA A 403 -2.37 17.23 -18.06
N ILE A 404 -3.14 16.43 -17.33
CA ILE A 404 -2.70 15.82 -16.05
C ILE A 404 -1.57 14.80 -16.28
N LEU A 405 -1.58 14.07 -17.40
CA LEU A 405 -0.51 13.15 -17.77
C LEU A 405 0.80 13.87 -18.15
N GLU A 406 0.72 15.17 -18.45
CA GLU A 406 1.88 16.01 -18.76
C GLU A 406 2.40 16.71 -17.50
N THR A 407 1.52 17.37 -16.72
CA THR A 407 1.90 18.25 -15.60
C THR A 407 1.91 17.59 -14.24
N HIS A 408 1.13 16.52 -14.05
CA HIS A 408 0.85 15.93 -12.72
C HIS A 408 0.98 14.41 -12.69
N LEU A 409 1.73 13.81 -13.62
CA LEU A 409 1.87 12.36 -13.76
C LEU A 409 2.33 11.68 -12.46
N GLN A 410 3.36 12.22 -11.81
CA GLN A 410 3.91 11.63 -10.58
C GLN A 410 2.93 11.72 -9.40
N THR A 411 2.21 12.84 -9.28
CA THR A 411 1.15 13.00 -8.28
C THR A 411 0.01 12.02 -8.51
N LEU A 412 -0.39 11.83 -9.77
CA LEU A 412 -1.41 10.87 -10.16
C LEU A 412 -0.96 9.43 -9.85
N ALA A 413 0.27 9.06 -10.24
CA ALA A 413 0.82 7.73 -10.01
C ALA A 413 0.87 7.42 -8.50
N SER A 414 1.36 8.36 -7.68
CA SER A 414 1.36 8.24 -6.22
C SER A 414 -0.07 8.08 -5.65
N SER A 415 -1.04 8.84 -6.17
CA SER A 415 -2.43 8.73 -5.74
C SER A 415 -3.05 7.37 -6.08
N LEU A 416 -2.78 6.86 -7.28
CA LEU A 416 -3.24 5.54 -7.73
C LEU A 416 -2.54 4.40 -6.98
N ALA A 417 -1.25 4.57 -6.65
CA ALA A 417 -0.49 3.63 -5.86
C ALA A 417 -1.09 3.43 -4.47
N PHE A 418 -1.56 4.50 -3.85
CA PHE A 418 -2.27 4.43 -2.58
C PHE A 418 -3.51 3.52 -2.67
N PHE A 419 -4.35 3.67 -3.69
CA PHE A 419 -5.52 2.80 -3.86
C PHE A 419 -5.10 1.33 -4.04
N SER A 420 -4.13 1.05 -4.93
CA SER A 420 -3.65 -0.31 -5.17
C SER A 420 -3.08 -0.96 -3.91
N ARG A 421 -2.30 -0.22 -3.11
CA ARG A 421 -1.77 -0.66 -1.81
C ARG A 421 -2.86 -0.91 -0.77
N MET A 422 -4.05 -0.35 -0.94
CA MET A 422 -5.21 -0.63 -0.11
C MET A 422 -6.11 -1.74 -0.69
N GLY A 423 -5.70 -2.41 -1.76
CA GLY A 423 -6.52 -3.43 -2.45
C GLY A 423 -7.70 -2.84 -3.22
N LEU A 424 -7.66 -1.53 -3.52
CA LEU A 424 -8.68 -0.82 -4.28
C LEU A 424 -8.18 -0.62 -5.72
N TYR A 425 -8.89 -1.20 -6.68
CA TYR A 425 -8.50 -1.16 -8.10
C TYR A 425 -9.47 -0.28 -8.91
N PRO A 426 -9.21 1.05 -9.01
CA PRO A 426 -10.02 1.90 -9.87
C PRO A 426 -9.80 1.56 -11.35
N VAL A 427 -10.79 1.82 -12.19
CA VAL A 427 -10.65 1.76 -13.65
C VAL A 427 -10.28 3.14 -14.17
N ILE A 428 -9.11 3.26 -14.78
CA ILE A 428 -8.61 4.52 -15.30
C ILE A 428 -8.93 4.61 -16.78
N VAL A 429 -9.53 5.70 -17.23
CA VAL A 429 -9.64 6.04 -18.66
C VAL A 429 -9.01 7.40 -18.89
N HIS A 430 -8.11 7.52 -19.87
CA HIS A 430 -7.40 8.77 -20.14
C HIS A 430 -7.67 9.31 -21.54
N GLY A 431 -7.57 10.63 -21.66
CA GLY A 431 -7.50 11.35 -22.94
C GLY A 431 -6.08 11.88 -23.21
N ALA A 432 -5.88 12.51 -24.38
CA ALA A 432 -4.62 13.15 -24.77
C ALA A 432 -4.84 14.47 -25.56
N GLY A 433 -5.88 15.23 -25.19
CA GLY A 433 -6.36 16.37 -25.99
C GLY A 433 -5.32 17.46 -26.26
N PRO A 434 -4.68 18.06 -25.23
CA PRO A 434 -3.66 19.09 -25.41
C PRO A 434 -2.44 18.60 -26.22
N GLN A 435 -1.95 17.40 -25.93
CA GLN A 435 -0.83 16.79 -26.64
C GLN A 435 -1.16 16.56 -28.12
N LEU A 436 -2.38 16.14 -28.43
CA LEU A 436 -2.82 15.93 -29.80
C LEU A 436 -2.87 17.25 -30.59
N ASN A 437 -3.33 18.35 -29.98
CA ASN A 437 -3.33 19.65 -30.64
C ASN A 437 -1.92 20.06 -31.04
N LYS A 438 -0.95 19.93 -30.12
CA LYS A 438 0.45 20.26 -30.37
C LYS A 438 1.03 19.42 -31.52
N ILE A 439 0.81 18.11 -31.52
CA ILE A 439 1.29 17.22 -32.59
C ILE A 439 0.66 17.55 -33.95
N LEU A 440 -0.62 17.93 -33.97
CA LEU A 440 -1.30 18.33 -35.20
C LEU A 440 -0.74 19.65 -35.74
N GLU A 441 -0.55 20.64 -34.87
CA GLU A 441 0.06 21.93 -35.23
C GLU A 441 1.49 21.74 -35.78
N ASP A 442 2.33 20.92 -35.11
CA ASP A 442 3.69 20.59 -35.55
C ASP A 442 3.70 19.85 -36.91
N ALA A 443 2.66 19.06 -37.19
CA ALA A 443 2.46 18.37 -38.47
C ALA A 443 1.81 19.25 -39.55
N GLY A 444 1.52 20.52 -39.25
CA GLY A 444 0.85 21.46 -40.17
C GLY A 444 -0.63 21.15 -40.42
N VAL A 445 -1.28 20.43 -39.50
CA VAL A 445 -2.71 20.10 -39.55
C VAL A 445 -3.47 20.96 -38.54
N GLU A 446 -4.34 21.85 -39.00
CA GLU A 446 -5.15 22.68 -38.10
C GLU A 446 -6.23 21.84 -37.38
N PRO A 447 -6.32 21.89 -36.03
CA PRO A 447 -7.38 21.22 -35.29
C PRO A 447 -8.78 21.78 -35.62
N HIS A 448 -9.64 20.96 -36.23
CA HIS A 448 -11.04 21.33 -36.52
C HIS A 448 -12.00 20.78 -35.45
N PHE A 449 -12.86 21.65 -34.92
CA PHE A 449 -13.88 21.29 -33.93
C PHE A 449 -15.26 21.78 -34.37
N GLU A 450 -16.25 20.90 -34.27
CA GLU A 450 -17.65 21.20 -34.53
C GLU A 450 -18.50 20.76 -33.34
N GLU A 451 -19.29 21.67 -32.77
CA GLU A 451 -20.10 21.41 -31.56
C GLU A 451 -19.28 20.86 -30.36
N GLY A 452 -17.99 21.18 -30.30
CA GLY A 452 -17.07 20.69 -29.28
C GLY A 452 -16.54 19.28 -29.52
N ILE A 453 -16.86 18.66 -30.65
CA ILE A 453 -16.34 17.37 -31.11
C ILE A 453 -15.20 17.64 -32.10
N ARG A 454 -14.07 16.93 -31.94
CA ARG A 454 -12.95 17.01 -32.88
C ARG A 454 -13.30 16.23 -34.15
N VAL A 455 -13.40 16.91 -35.28
CA VAL A 455 -13.51 16.24 -36.57
C VAL A 455 -12.21 15.48 -36.82
N THR A 456 -12.31 14.17 -37.07
CA THR A 456 -11.15 13.28 -37.09
C THR A 456 -11.07 12.55 -38.43
N ASP A 457 -10.15 12.97 -39.30
CA ASP A 457 -9.86 12.23 -40.53
C ASP A 457 -8.89 11.06 -40.28
N GLY A 458 -8.55 10.30 -41.33
CA GLY A 458 -7.64 9.16 -41.23
C GLY A 458 -6.21 9.52 -40.77
N LYS A 459 -5.69 10.70 -41.16
CA LYS A 459 -4.35 11.16 -40.75
C LYS A 459 -4.35 11.61 -39.29
N THR A 460 -5.34 12.39 -38.90
CA THR A 460 -5.57 12.81 -37.52
C THR A 460 -5.74 11.60 -36.61
N LEU A 461 -6.51 10.58 -37.03
CA LEU A 461 -6.70 9.36 -36.26
C LEU A 461 -5.39 8.58 -36.08
N ALA A 462 -4.56 8.47 -37.11
CA ALA A 462 -3.27 7.78 -37.02
C ALA A 462 -2.34 8.43 -35.99
N LEU A 463 -2.26 9.77 -36.00
CA LEU A 463 -1.50 10.54 -35.00
C LEU A 463 -2.09 10.38 -33.60
N ALA A 464 -3.42 10.50 -33.47
CA ALA A 464 -4.10 10.30 -32.21
C ALA A 464 -3.84 8.90 -31.65
N ARG A 465 -3.99 7.84 -32.45
CA ARG A 465 -3.78 6.46 -32.01
C ARG A 465 -2.36 6.26 -31.46
N LYS A 466 -1.34 6.75 -32.17
CA LYS A 466 0.06 6.65 -31.71
C LYS A 466 0.24 7.36 -30.36
N LEU A 467 -0.22 8.60 -30.25
CA LEU A 467 -0.14 9.39 -29.02
C LEU A 467 -0.86 8.72 -27.84
N PHE A 468 -2.06 8.19 -28.06
CA PHE A 468 -2.83 7.53 -26.99
C PHE A 468 -2.10 6.28 -26.46
N LEU A 469 -1.43 5.51 -27.33
CA LEU A 469 -0.61 4.37 -26.90
C LEU A 469 0.61 4.82 -26.09
N GLU A 470 1.28 5.89 -26.51
CA GLU A 470 2.42 6.47 -25.81
C GLU A 470 2.04 6.99 -24.42
N GLU A 471 0.98 7.79 -24.31
CA GLU A 471 0.49 8.32 -23.03
C GLU A 471 -0.05 7.22 -22.10
N ASN A 472 -0.68 6.17 -22.65
CA ASN A 472 -1.11 5.01 -21.88
C ASN A 472 0.08 4.30 -21.24
N LEU A 473 1.11 4.00 -22.05
CA LEU A 473 2.31 3.33 -21.59
C LEU A 473 3.10 4.18 -20.59
N LYS A 474 3.16 5.50 -20.81
CA LYS A 474 3.78 6.46 -19.90
C LYS A 474 3.17 6.41 -18.50
N LEU A 475 1.85 6.34 -18.39
CA LEU A 475 1.18 6.19 -17.10
C LEU A 475 1.43 4.81 -16.47
N VAL A 476 1.40 3.74 -17.27
CA VAL A 476 1.71 2.39 -16.79
C VAL A 476 3.14 2.31 -16.25
N GLN A 477 4.12 2.85 -16.97
CA GLN A 477 5.53 2.89 -16.54
C GLN A 477 5.71 3.66 -15.23
N ALA A 478 5.09 4.84 -15.12
CA ALA A 478 5.15 5.63 -13.89
C ALA A 478 4.56 4.90 -12.67
N LEU A 479 3.57 4.02 -12.87
CA LEU A 479 3.01 3.16 -11.83
C LEU A 479 3.93 1.98 -11.49
N GLU A 480 4.47 1.31 -12.52
CA GLU A 480 5.38 0.17 -12.32
C GLU A 480 6.69 0.59 -11.63
N GLU A 481 7.22 1.77 -11.94
CA GLU A 481 8.41 2.35 -11.30
C GLU A 481 8.27 2.49 -9.78
N ILE A 482 7.04 2.72 -9.29
CA ILE A 482 6.73 2.85 -7.85
C ILE A 482 6.12 1.58 -7.25
N GLY A 483 6.25 0.45 -7.96
CA GLY A 483 5.88 -0.89 -7.52
C GLY A 483 4.38 -1.20 -7.61
N VAL A 484 3.65 -0.53 -8.50
CA VAL A 484 2.22 -0.77 -8.72
C VAL A 484 2.03 -1.53 -10.03
N GLU A 485 1.41 -2.70 -9.95
CA GLU A 485 1.05 -3.45 -11.15
C GLU A 485 -0.09 -2.74 -11.89
N ALA A 486 0.14 -2.41 -13.16
CA ALA A 486 -0.84 -1.77 -14.03
C ALA A 486 -0.94 -2.55 -15.35
N ARG A 487 -2.14 -2.65 -15.91
CA ARG A 487 -2.39 -3.33 -17.18
C ARG A 487 -2.81 -2.30 -18.23
N PRO A 488 -2.01 -2.08 -19.29
CA PRO A 488 -2.45 -1.28 -20.43
C PRO A 488 -3.59 -2.01 -21.16
N ILE A 489 -4.73 -1.34 -21.35
CA ILE A 489 -5.89 -1.84 -22.10
C ILE A 489 -6.20 -0.82 -23.19
N THR A 490 -5.61 -1.01 -24.37
CA THR A 490 -5.62 0.00 -25.44
C THR A 490 -6.66 -0.25 -26.52
N ALA A 491 -7.36 -1.39 -26.46
CA ALA A 491 -8.31 -1.90 -27.44
C ALA A 491 -9.26 -2.92 -26.79
N GLY A 492 -10.36 -3.26 -27.46
CA GLY A 492 -11.25 -4.37 -27.08
C GLY A 492 -12.19 -4.11 -25.89
N VAL A 493 -12.30 -2.86 -25.40
CA VAL A 493 -13.27 -2.47 -24.37
C VAL A 493 -14.47 -1.75 -24.97
N PHE A 494 -14.24 -0.79 -25.85
CA PHE A 494 -15.30 0.04 -26.41
C PHE A 494 -15.64 -0.42 -27.83
N GLN A 495 -16.86 -0.92 -28.02
CA GLN A 495 -17.43 -1.14 -29.33
C GLN A 495 -18.27 0.07 -29.72
N ALA A 496 -18.12 0.57 -30.96
CA ALA A 496 -18.79 1.77 -31.43
C ALA A 496 -19.23 1.67 -32.90
N GLU A 497 -20.12 2.57 -33.28
CA GLU A 497 -20.47 2.88 -34.68
C GLU A 497 -20.02 4.31 -35.00
N ASN A 498 -19.91 4.68 -36.28
CA ASN A 498 -19.66 6.07 -36.65
C ASN A 498 -20.79 6.96 -36.12
N LEU A 499 -20.43 8.07 -35.47
CA LEU A 499 -21.39 9.03 -34.93
C LEU A 499 -22.15 9.72 -36.07
N ASP A 500 -21.38 10.31 -36.99
CA ASP A 500 -21.82 10.85 -38.28
C ASP A 500 -20.56 10.96 -39.13
N GLN A 501 -20.41 10.05 -40.10
CA GLN A 501 -19.17 9.91 -40.84
C GLN A 501 -18.92 11.08 -41.80
N GLU A 502 -19.98 11.67 -42.34
CA GLU A 502 -19.87 12.82 -43.25
C GLU A 502 -19.49 14.08 -42.49
N ARG A 503 -20.04 14.25 -41.27
CA ARG A 503 -19.82 15.45 -40.46
C ARG A 503 -18.54 15.39 -39.62
N TYR A 504 -18.30 14.28 -38.92
CA TYR A 504 -17.21 14.18 -37.92
C TYR A 504 -16.06 13.25 -38.34
N GLY A 505 -16.21 12.51 -39.45
CA GLY A 505 -15.21 11.54 -39.91
C GLY A 505 -15.19 10.27 -39.04
N LEU A 506 -14.00 9.87 -38.58
CA LEU A 506 -13.75 8.66 -37.79
C LEU A 506 -13.98 8.88 -36.29
N VAL A 507 -15.15 9.40 -35.95
CA VAL A 507 -15.60 9.63 -34.56
C VAL A 507 -16.70 8.64 -34.21
N GLY A 508 -16.59 8.00 -33.05
CA GLY A 508 -17.45 6.90 -32.65
C GLY A 508 -18.52 7.27 -31.62
N ARG A 509 -19.69 6.66 -31.76
CA ARG A 509 -20.72 6.52 -30.73
C ARG A 509 -20.62 5.12 -30.13
N ILE A 510 -20.25 5.02 -28.84
CA ILE A 510 -20.15 3.73 -28.14
C ILE A 510 -21.53 3.05 -28.14
N THR A 511 -21.56 1.78 -28.52
CA THR A 511 -22.77 0.93 -28.53
C THR A 511 -22.68 -0.20 -27.51
N LYS A 512 -21.48 -0.62 -27.13
CA LYS A 512 -21.26 -1.66 -26.11
C LYS A 512 -19.92 -1.48 -25.40
N VAL A 513 -19.89 -1.83 -24.12
CA VAL A 513 -18.68 -1.90 -23.29
C VAL A 513 -18.42 -3.36 -22.90
N GLU A 514 -17.26 -3.89 -23.28
CA GLU A 514 -16.78 -5.22 -22.90
C GLU A 514 -15.99 -5.14 -21.60
N THR A 515 -16.54 -5.72 -20.53
CA THR A 515 -15.96 -5.63 -19.17
C THR A 515 -14.93 -6.71 -18.87
N ALA A 516 -14.86 -7.77 -19.68
CA ALA A 516 -13.99 -8.92 -19.42
C ALA A 516 -12.49 -8.55 -19.28
N PRO A 517 -11.90 -7.70 -20.14
CA PRO A 517 -10.50 -7.29 -19.98
C PRO A 517 -10.26 -6.54 -18.65
N ILE A 518 -11.20 -5.68 -18.26
CA ILE A 518 -11.14 -4.88 -17.03
C ILE A 518 -11.20 -5.81 -15.80
N VAL A 519 -12.17 -6.71 -15.78
CA VAL A 519 -12.35 -7.68 -14.68
C VAL A 519 -11.13 -8.60 -14.58
N SER A 520 -10.55 -9.01 -15.70
CA SER A 520 -9.34 -9.83 -15.71
C SER A 520 -8.14 -9.10 -15.10
N ALA A 521 -7.96 -7.80 -15.38
CA ALA A 521 -6.89 -7.01 -14.78
C ALA A 521 -7.08 -6.87 -13.26
N ILE A 522 -8.29 -6.56 -12.82
CA ILE A 522 -8.61 -6.42 -11.38
C ILE A 522 -8.39 -7.73 -10.64
N ARG A 523 -8.81 -8.88 -11.21
CA ARG A 523 -8.56 -10.21 -10.63
C ARG A 523 -7.08 -10.56 -10.49
N ALA A 524 -6.25 -10.00 -11.36
CA ALA A 524 -4.80 -10.16 -11.31
C ALA A 524 -4.14 -9.11 -10.39
N SER A 525 -4.92 -8.33 -9.62
CA SER A 525 -4.42 -7.25 -8.77
C SER A 525 -3.69 -6.13 -9.54
N CYS A 526 -4.04 -5.93 -10.82
CA CYS A 526 -3.48 -4.86 -11.64
C CYS A 526 -4.48 -3.72 -11.82
N LEU A 527 -4.01 -2.48 -11.87
CA LEU A 527 -4.81 -1.32 -12.26
C LEU A 527 -5.10 -1.34 -13.77
N PRO A 528 -6.37 -1.41 -14.22
CA PRO A 528 -6.70 -1.32 -15.64
C PRO A 528 -6.60 0.13 -16.14
N ILE A 529 -5.71 0.37 -17.11
CA ILE A 529 -5.46 1.69 -17.70
C ILE A 529 -5.92 1.72 -19.16
N LEU A 530 -7.03 2.41 -19.43
CA LEU A 530 -7.74 2.41 -20.70
C LEU A 530 -7.49 3.67 -21.52
N THR A 531 -7.34 3.50 -22.84
CA THR A 531 -7.44 4.60 -23.81
C THR A 531 -8.91 4.90 -24.14
N SER A 532 -9.25 6.14 -24.51
CA SER A 532 -10.59 6.49 -25.00
C SER A 532 -10.74 6.27 -26.51
N MET A 533 -10.37 5.08 -26.99
CA MET A 533 -10.55 4.66 -28.38
C MET A 533 -11.57 3.53 -28.46
N ALA A 534 -12.39 3.52 -29.52
CA ALA A 534 -13.37 2.48 -29.74
C ALA A 534 -13.17 1.79 -31.10
N GLU A 535 -13.81 0.65 -31.29
CA GLU A 535 -13.70 -0.17 -32.49
C GLU A 535 -15.08 -0.50 -33.05
N THR A 536 -15.22 -0.42 -34.37
CA THR A 536 -16.38 -0.99 -35.07
C THR A 536 -16.33 -2.52 -35.04
N LYS A 537 -17.44 -3.17 -35.39
CA LYS A 537 -17.50 -4.65 -35.53
C LYS A 537 -16.45 -5.20 -36.51
N ASP A 538 -16.07 -4.42 -37.51
CA ASP A 538 -15.10 -4.81 -38.54
C ASP A 538 -13.65 -4.42 -38.19
N GLY A 539 -13.41 -3.86 -36.99
CA GLY A 539 -12.07 -3.53 -36.49
C GLY A 539 -11.56 -2.12 -36.83
N GLN A 540 -12.36 -1.27 -37.48
CA GLN A 540 -12.01 0.14 -37.67
C GLN A 540 -11.99 0.87 -36.33
N VAL A 541 -10.85 1.50 -35.99
CA VAL A 541 -10.69 2.33 -34.80
C VAL A 541 -11.40 3.67 -34.99
N LEU A 542 -12.06 4.16 -33.95
CA LEU A 542 -12.77 5.43 -33.90
C LEU A 542 -12.32 6.24 -32.70
N ASN A 543 -12.23 7.55 -32.88
CA ASN A 543 -11.97 8.50 -31.81
C ASN A 543 -13.24 8.68 -30.95
N VAL A 544 -13.10 8.69 -29.63
CA VAL A 544 -14.21 8.89 -28.69
C VAL A 544 -13.82 9.91 -27.63
N ASN A 545 -14.78 10.74 -27.22
CA ASN A 545 -14.60 11.66 -26.11
C ASN A 545 -14.35 10.89 -24.80
N ALA A 546 -13.26 11.23 -24.09
CA ALA A 546 -12.90 10.55 -22.85
C ALA A 546 -13.94 10.70 -21.72
N ASP A 547 -14.67 11.81 -21.65
CA ASP A 547 -15.74 11.99 -20.66
C ASP A 547 -16.94 11.08 -20.98
N LEU A 548 -17.26 10.90 -22.27
CA LEU A 548 -18.28 9.94 -22.73
C LEU A 548 -17.84 8.50 -22.46
N ALA A 549 -16.59 8.15 -22.76
CA ALA A 549 -16.03 6.83 -22.48
C ALA A 549 -16.09 6.49 -20.98
N ALA A 550 -15.78 7.46 -20.12
CA ALA A 550 -15.91 7.31 -18.66
C ALA A 550 -17.37 7.09 -18.23
N SER A 551 -18.32 7.83 -18.81
CA SER A 551 -19.75 7.65 -18.54
C SER A 551 -20.24 6.26 -18.94
N GLU A 552 -19.85 5.77 -20.11
CA GLU A 552 -20.24 4.43 -20.58
C GLU A 552 -19.60 3.30 -19.74
N LEU A 553 -18.33 3.46 -19.33
CA LEU A 553 -17.71 2.57 -18.35
C LEU A 553 -18.49 2.56 -17.04
N ALA A 554 -18.87 3.73 -16.54
CA ALA A 554 -19.64 3.83 -15.31
C ALA A 554 -21.01 3.16 -15.43
N ARG A 555 -21.74 3.35 -16.56
CA ARG A 555 -23.01 2.66 -16.82
C ARG A 555 -22.85 1.13 -16.84
N ALA A 556 -21.79 0.62 -17.44
CA ALA A 556 -21.52 -0.81 -17.55
C ALA A 556 -21.08 -1.43 -16.21
N LEU A 557 -20.21 -0.74 -15.47
CA LEU A 557 -19.55 -1.27 -14.27
C LEU A 557 -20.30 -0.94 -12.96
N LYS A 558 -21.14 0.09 -12.98
CA LYS A 558 -21.90 0.62 -11.83
C LYS A 558 -21.03 0.87 -10.59
N PRO A 559 -19.96 1.66 -10.70
CA PRO A 559 -19.07 1.92 -9.57
C PRO A 559 -19.76 2.78 -8.50
N LYS A 560 -19.22 2.75 -7.27
CA LYS A 560 -19.66 3.66 -6.20
C LYS A 560 -19.21 5.11 -6.48
N LYS A 561 -18.06 5.29 -7.11
CA LYS A 561 -17.49 6.61 -7.43
C LYS A 561 -17.19 6.73 -8.92
N VAL A 562 -17.51 7.88 -9.51
CA VAL A 562 -16.97 8.31 -10.80
C VAL A 562 -16.18 9.59 -10.55
N VAL A 563 -14.93 9.64 -10.98
CA VAL A 563 -14.05 10.77 -10.68
C VAL A 563 -13.55 11.39 -11.98
N TYR A 564 -13.80 12.67 -12.18
CA TYR A 564 -13.22 13.46 -13.25
C TYR A 564 -12.07 14.30 -12.71
N LEU A 565 -10.85 13.97 -13.10
CA LEU A 565 -9.69 14.78 -12.73
C LEU A 565 -9.60 16.02 -13.62
N ALA A 566 -9.45 17.18 -12.97
CA ALA A 566 -9.33 18.48 -13.63
C ALA A 566 -8.34 19.39 -12.90
N GLU A 567 -7.52 20.14 -13.64
CA GLU A 567 -6.53 21.09 -13.08
C GLU A 567 -7.16 22.19 -12.22
N LYS A 568 -8.42 22.54 -12.46
CA LYS A 568 -9.12 23.56 -11.65
C LYS A 568 -9.64 23.05 -10.31
N GLY A 569 -9.65 21.74 -10.10
CA GLY A 569 -10.04 21.15 -8.81
C GLY A 569 -11.51 21.24 -8.39
N GLY A 570 -12.43 21.50 -9.33
CA GLY A 570 -13.87 21.52 -9.06
C GLY A 570 -14.63 22.54 -9.90
N LEU A 571 -15.90 22.71 -9.58
CA LEU A 571 -16.78 23.75 -10.11
C LEU A 571 -16.76 24.98 -9.19
N VAL A 572 -16.74 26.16 -9.79
CA VAL A 572 -16.70 27.44 -9.07
C VAL A 572 -18.00 28.18 -9.30
N HIS A 573 -18.58 28.70 -8.23
CA HIS A 573 -19.77 29.54 -8.28
C HIS A 573 -19.44 30.88 -8.95
N GLY A 574 -20.12 31.19 -10.04
CA GLY A 574 -19.77 32.32 -10.92
C GLY A 574 -19.94 33.70 -10.30
N VAL A 575 -20.83 33.84 -9.29
CA VAL A 575 -21.02 35.10 -8.53
C VAL A 575 -20.06 35.22 -7.34
N THR A 576 -20.05 34.24 -6.43
CA THR A 576 -19.26 34.32 -5.19
C THR A 576 -17.77 34.00 -5.39
N GLY A 577 -17.40 33.38 -6.52
CA GLY A 577 -16.04 32.90 -6.78
C GLY A 577 -15.61 31.72 -5.90
N LYS A 578 -16.50 31.21 -5.04
CA LYS A 578 -16.21 30.07 -4.15
C LYS A 578 -16.39 28.75 -4.88
N ARG A 579 -15.59 27.74 -4.54
CA ARG A 579 -15.79 26.36 -5.02
C ARG A 579 -17.14 25.83 -4.51
N ILE A 580 -17.86 25.13 -5.37
CA ILE A 580 -19.07 24.39 -5.02
C ILE A 580 -18.62 23.05 -4.45
N GLU A 581 -18.87 22.80 -3.17
CA GLU A 581 -18.43 21.56 -2.50
C GLU A 581 -19.34 20.39 -2.85
N ARG A 582 -20.66 20.61 -2.86
CA ARG A 582 -21.66 19.58 -3.13
C ARG A 582 -22.80 20.12 -4.00
N ILE A 583 -23.33 19.26 -4.86
CA ILE A 583 -24.55 19.49 -5.65
C ILE A 583 -25.49 18.31 -5.43
N ASN A 584 -26.67 18.56 -4.86
CA ASN A 584 -27.78 17.60 -4.81
C ASN A 584 -28.68 17.84 -6.03
N LEU A 585 -28.63 16.93 -7.00
CA LEU A 585 -29.35 17.09 -8.26
C LEU A 585 -30.87 17.07 -8.08
N SER A 586 -31.40 16.29 -7.12
CA SER A 586 -32.85 16.22 -6.90
C SER A 586 -33.44 17.52 -6.35
N GLU A 587 -32.63 18.33 -5.66
CA GLU A 587 -33.04 19.62 -5.10
C GLU A 587 -32.64 20.80 -5.99
N GLU A 588 -31.41 20.79 -6.53
CA GLU A 588 -30.77 22.00 -7.05
C GLU A 588 -30.67 22.05 -8.57
N PHE A 589 -30.92 20.95 -9.29
CA PHE A 589 -30.61 20.86 -10.73
C PHE A 589 -31.30 21.94 -11.57
N GLU A 590 -32.62 22.07 -11.48
CA GLU A 590 -33.37 23.04 -12.30
C GLU A 590 -32.95 24.48 -12.01
N ASP A 591 -32.84 24.83 -10.73
CA ASP A 591 -32.45 26.16 -10.28
C ASP A 591 -31.03 26.51 -10.72
N LEU A 592 -30.10 25.57 -10.58
CA LEU A 592 -28.70 25.71 -10.99
C LEU A 592 -28.59 25.87 -12.51
N MET A 593 -29.36 25.10 -13.28
CA MET A 593 -29.37 25.18 -14.74
C MET A 593 -29.98 26.48 -15.27
N ALA A 594 -30.92 27.08 -14.52
CA ALA A 594 -31.52 28.37 -14.84
C ALA A 594 -30.59 29.57 -14.56
N GLN A 595 -29.56 29.41 -13.71
CA GLN A 595 -28.65 30.49 -13.37
C GLN A 595 -27.87 31.01 -14.59
N GLU A 596 -27.84 32.33 -14.77
CA GLU A 596 -27.10 32.99 -15.87
C GLU A 596 -25.59 32.80 -15.75
N TRP A 597 -25.05 32.73 -14.52
CA TRP A 597 -23.61 32.59 -14.28
C TRP A 597 -23.08 31.19 -14.63
N VAL A 598 -23.95 30.18 -14.76
CA VAL A 598 -23.57 28.83 -15.16
C VAL A 598 -23.35 28.82 -16.66
N LYS A 599 -22.08 28.97 -17.06
CA LYS A 599 -21.65 29.00 -18.47
C LYS A 599 -22.03 27.72 -19.22
N TYR A 600 -22.16 27.83 -20.54
CA TYR A 600 -22.56 26.73 -21.43
C TYR A 600 -21.79 25.42 -21.19
N GLY A 601 -20.45 25.48 -21.08
CA GLY A 601 -19.64 24.27 -20.81
C GLY A 601 -19.91 23.63 -19.45
N THR A 602 -20.19 24.43 -18.42
CA THR A 602 -20.58 23.92 -17.09
C THR A 602 -21.97 23.29 -17.12
N ARG A 603 -22.92 23.90 -17.85
CA ARG A 603 -24.26 23.34 -18.08
C ARG A 603 -24.21 21.96 -18.73
N LEU A 604 -23.39 21.80 -19.77
CA LEU A 604 -23.22 20.51 -20.44
C LEU A 604 -22.67 19.44 -19.50
N LYS A 605 -21.68 19.78 -18.67
CA LYS A 605 -21.12 18.84 -17.68
C LYS A 605 -22.15 18.41 -16.64
N ILE A 606 -22.88 19.36 -16.05
CA ILE A 606 -23.88 19.04 -15.02
C ILE A 606 -25.00 18.16 -15.61
N ARG A 607 -25.47 18.45 -16.83
CA ARG A 607 -26.46 17.60 -17.53
C ARG A 607 -25.94 16.19 -17.79
N ALA A 608 -24.72 16.06 -18.29
CA ALA A 608 -24.13 14.73 -18.55
C ALA A 608 -23.98 13.92 -17.25
N VAL A 609 -23.59 14.58 -16.16
CA VAL A 609 -23.49 13.94 -14.84
C VAL A 609 -24.86 13.55 -14.29
N GLU A 610 -25.88 14.39 -14.46
CA GLU A 610 -27.25 14.09 -14.06
C GLU A 610 -27.79 12.86 -14.80
N GLU A 611 -27.62 12.82 -16.13
CA GLU A 611 -28.06 11.71 -16.97
C GLU A 611 -27.31 10.39 -16.63
N LEU A 612 -26.03 10.50 -16.28
CA LEU A 612 -25.23 9.37 -15.80
C LEU A 612 -25.78 8.85 -14.47
N LEU A 613 -25.91 9.72 -13.47
CA LEU A 613 -26.35 9.35 -12.12
C LEU A 613 -27.80 8.83 -12.09
N ARG A 614 -28.65 9.27 -13.02
CA ARG A 614 -30.00 8.73 -13.20
C ARG A 614 -29.99 7.23 -13.56
N GLY A 615 -28.98 6.78 -14.30
CA GLY A 615 -28.79 5.37 -14.69
C GLY A 615 -27.99 4.53 -13.69
N LEU A 616 -27.46 5.12 -12.63
CA LEU A 616 -26.64 4.46 -11.62
C LEU A 616 -27.43 4.21 -10.31
N PRO A 617 -26.94 3.31 -9.44
CA PRO A 617 -27.47 3.17 -8.09
C PRO A 617 -27.49 4.51 -7.36
N GLY A 618 -28.48 4.74 -6.49
CA GLY A 618 -28.62 6.00 -5.75
C GLY A 618 -27.47 6.34 -4.81
N THR A 619 -26.63 5.35 -4.50
CA THR A 619 -25.40 5.48 -3.70
C THR A 619 -24.18 5.92 -4.51
N SER A 620 -24.29 5.97 -5.84
CA SER A 620 -23.19 6.40 -6.71
C SER A 620 -23.08 7.93 -6.72
N SER A 621 -21.85 8.42 -6.79
CA SER A 621 -21.57 9.85 -6.89
C SER A 621 -20.56 10.15 -7.98
N VAL A 622 -20.57 11.39 -8.48
CA VAL A 622 -19.55 11.94 -9.36
C VAL A 622 -18.74 12.99 -8.63
N SER A 623 -17.41 12.91 -8.67
CA SER A 623 -16.53 13.92 -8.09
C SER A 623 -15.70 14.59 -9.18
N ILE A 624 -15.58 15.92 -9.13
CA ILE A 624 -14.67 16.70 -9.99
C ILE A 624 -13.59 17.28 -9.09
N VAL A 625 -12.34 16.83 -9.26
CA VAL A 625 -11.27 17.12 -8.30
C VAL A 625 -9.90 17.27 -8.96
N HIS A 626 -8.99 17.92 -8.25
CA HIS A 626 -7.60 18.05 -8.63
C HIS A 626 -6.83 16.74 -8.34
N PRO A 627 -5.83 16.34 -9.16
CA PRO A 627 -5.06 15.12 -8.91
C PRO A 627 -4.41 15.03 -7.52
N VAL A 628 -3.95 16.17 -6.97
CA VAL A 628 -3.36 16.25 -5.61
C VAL A 628 -4.37 15.87 -4.52
N ASP A 629 -5.64 16.17 -4.75
CA ASP A 629 -6.72 16.03 -3.78
C ASP A 629 -7.55 14.75 -3.98
N LEU A 630 -7.14 13.89 -4.92
CA LEU A 630 -7.88 12.69 -5.31
C LEU A 630 -8.13 11.75 -4.11
N GLN A 631 -7.11 11.50 -3.28
CA GLN A 631 -7.24 10.65 -2.10
C GLN A 631 -8.23 11.25 -1.10
N ARG A 632 -8.11 12.55 -0.82
CA ARG A 632 -8.99 13.26 0.11
C ARG A 632 -10.43 13.28 -0.37
N GLU A 633 -10.69 13.48 -1.66
CA GLU A 633 -12.05 13.49 -2.21
C GLU A 633 -12.73 12.12 -2.17
N VAL A 634 -11.97 11.04 -2.35
CA VAL A 634 -12.54 9.70 -2.33
C VAL A 634 -12.93 9.27 -0.90
N PHE A 635 -12.19 9.74 0.11
CA PHE A 635 -12.33 9.22 1.47
C PHE A 635 -12.75 10.22 2.55
N ALA A 636 -12.36 11.49 2.46
CA ALA A 636 -12.65 12.48 3.49
C ALA A 636 -14.09 12.97 3.37
N ALA A 637 -14.78 13.07 4.52
CA ALA A 637 -16.16 13.55 4.57
C ALA A 637 -16.30 15.01 4.09
N SER A 638 -15.27 15.83 4.28
CA SER A 638 -15.23 17.22 3.82
C SER A 638 -15.06 17.37 2.30
N GLY A 639 -14.54 16.34 1.63
CA GLY A 639 -14.14 16.41 0.22
C GLY A 639 -13.08 17.48 -0.06
N ALA A 640 -12.58 17.52 -1.28
CA ALA A 640 -11.68 18.56 -1.76
C ALA A 640 -11.99 19.00 -3.19
N GLY A 641 -12.97 18.40 -3.83
CA GLY A 641 -13.51 18.80 -5.12
C GLY A 641 -14.95 19.29 -5.05
N THR A 642 -15.67 19.09 -6.15
CA THR A 642 -17.13 19.20 -6.21
C THR A 642 -17.71 17.80 -6.28
N LEU A 643 -18.46 17.43 -5.26
CA LEU A 643 -19.24 16.19 -5.18
C LEU A 643 -20.63 16.42 -5.78
N ILE A 644 -21.01 15.62 -6.76
CA ILE A 644 -22.32 15.65 -7.40
C ILE A 644 -23.00 14.31 -7.14
N GLU A 645 -24.18 14.37 -6.53
CA GLU A 645 -24.96 13.21 -6.16
C GLU A 645 -26.39 13.38 -6.65
N ARG A 646 -27.08 12.26 -6.88
CA ARG A 646 -28.52 12.32 -7.12
C ARG A 646 -29.23 12.97 -5.92
N GLY A 647 -28.77 12.65 -4.72
CA GLY A 647 -29.33 13.15 -3.47
C GLY A 647 -30.79 12.77 -3.29
N THR A 648 -31.39 13.35 -2.26
CA THR A 648 -32.82 13.23 -1.98
C THR A 648 -33.44 14.62 -1.97
N ARG A 649 -34.62 14.77 -2.58
CA ARG A 649 -35.37 16.02 -2.51
C ARG A 649 -35.96 16.17 -1.10
N ILE A 650 -35.66 17.30 -0.46
CA ILE A 650 -36.21 17.63 0.86
C ILE A 650 -37.35 18.64 0.68
N TYR A 651 -38.53 18.23 1.10
CA TYR A 651 -39.71 19.08 1.18
C TYR A 651 -39.74 19.77 2.54
N SER A 652 -40.35 20.96 2.58
CA SER A 652 -40.58 21.68 3.82
C SER A 652 -41.99 22.26 3.88
N THR A 653 -42.60 22.28 5.06
CA THR A 653 -43.87 22.97 5.31
C THR A 653 -43.87 23.62 6.69
N THR A 654 -44.74 24.61 6.91
CA THR A 654 -44.90 25.25 8.22
C THR A 654 -46.14 24.74 8.96
N SER A 655 -46.17 24.86 10.29
CA SER A 655 -47.37 24.58 11.10
C SER A 655 -48.58 25.44 10.72
N ALA A 656 -48.36 26.57 10.03
CA ALA A 656 -49.43 27.40 9.49
C ALA A 656 -50.06 26.80 8.22
N GLU A 657 -49.25 26.13 7.39
CA GLU A 657 -49.68 25.50 6.12
C GLU A 657 -50.27 24.11 6.32
N SER A 658 -49.80 23.36 7.31
CA SER A 658 -50.24 21.99 7.60
C SER A 658 -50.47 21.80 9.10
N ARG A 659 -51.73 21.56 9.50
CA ARG A 659 -52.18 21.39 10.90
C ARG A 659 -52.61 19.96 11.26
N ASP A 660 -52.18 18.98 10.48
CA ASP A 660 -52.53 17.58 10.73
C ASP A 660 -51.73 17.04 11.92
N GLU A 661 -52.27 17.23 13.13
CA GLU A 661 -51.66 16.81 14.38
C GLU A 661 -51.47 15.29 14.44
N GLU A 662 -52.48 14.52 14.01
CA GLU A 662 -52.44 13.06 14.03
C GLU A 662 -51.31 12.54 13.15
N ARG A 663 -51.17 13.12 11.97
CA ARG A 663 -50.10 12.78 11.03
C ARG A 663 -48.72 13.18 11.54
N LEU A 664 -48.58 14.33 12.20
CA LEU A 664 -47.33 14.73 12.85
C LEU A 664 -46.95 13.73 13.96
N VAL A 665 -47.88 13.41 14.85
CA VAL A 665 -47.67 12.44 15.94
C VAL A 665 -47.26 11.08 15.37
N HIS A 666 -47.95 10.61 14.33
CA HIS A 666 -47.62 9.35 13.68
C HIS A 666 -46.22 9.36 13.05
N ALA A 667 -45.81 10.47 12.43
CA ALA A 667 -44.48 10.60 11.83
C ALA A 667 -43.36 10.61 12.90
N LEU A 668 -43.56 11.36 13.98
CA LEU A 668 -42.63 11.45 15.10
C LEU A 668 -42.47 10.10 15.82
N ALA A 669 -43.57 9.41 16.09
CA ALA A 669 -43.54 8.08 16.70
C ALA A 669 -42.81 7.06 15.81
N ARG A 670 -43.03 7.10 14.49
CA ARG A 670 -42.36 6.20 13.53
C ARG A 670 -40.84 6.34 13.50
N GLN A 671 -40.31 7.54 13.72
CA GLN A 671 -38.88 7.78 13.72
C GLN A 671 -38.22 7.63 15.10
N GLY A 672 -39.00 7.26 16.13
CA GLY A 672 -38.51 7.06 17.49
C GLY A 672 -38.21 8.36 18.23
N ALA A 673 -38.96 9.44 17.95
CA ALA A 673 -38.91 10.64 18.79
C ALA A 673 -39.44 10.31 20.20
N GLY A 674 -38.83 10.90 21.23
CA GLY A 674 -39.24 10.74 22.62
C GLY A 674 -40.57 11.43 22.92
N ASP A 675 -41.25 10.98 23.98
CA ASP A 675 -42.57 11.49 24.38
C ASP A 675 -42.57 13.01 24.62
N ASP A 676 -41.46 13.57 25.09
CA ASP A 676 -41.32 15.01 25.34
C ASP A 676 -41.17 15.82 24.04
N GLU A 677 -40.44 15.31 23.04
CA GLU A 677 -40.35 15.93 21.71
C GLU A 677 -41.73 15.96 21.04
N VAL A 678 -42.46 14.84 21.09
CA VAL A 678 -43.82 14.73 20.55
C VAL A 678 -44.74 15.74 21.22
N ARG A 679 -44.73 15.78 22.55
CA ARG A 679 -45.57 16.70 23.34
C ARG A 679 -45.25 18.16 23.03
N PHE A 680 -43.96 18.50 22.90
CA PHE A 680 -43.52 19.85 22.55
C PHE A 680 -44.08 20.27 21.18
N CYS A 681 -43.84 19.47 20.13
CA CYS A 681 -44.30 19.82 18.78
C CYS A 681 -45.83 19.97 18.69
N VAL A 682 -46.58 19.08 19.35
CA VAL A 682 -48.05 19.16 19.40
C VAL A 682 -48.51 20.42 20.14
N ASN A 683 -47.91 20.74 21.28
CA ASN A 683 -48.28 21.93 22.06
C ASN A 683 -48.00 23.22 21.30
N GLU A 684 -46.85 23.33 20.63
CA GLU A 684 -46.49 24.51 19.82
C GLU A 684 -47.45 24.67 18.63
N MET A 685 -47.81 23.57 17.96
CA MET A 685 -48.80 23.58 16.88
C MET A 685 -50.19 24.04 17.38
N ARG A 686 -50.65 23.55 18.54
CA ARG A 686 -51.92 23.96 19.16
C ARG A 686 -51.91 25.42 19.61
N ARG A 687 -50.77 25.91 20.10
CA ARG A 687 -50.56 27.31 20.51
C ARG A 687 -50.34 28.26 19.34
N ASN A 688 -50.43 27.76 18.10
CA ASN A 688 -50.24 28.53 16.87
C ASN A 688 -48.84 29.19 16.78
N ARG A 689 -47.85 28.58 17.42
CA ARG A 689 -46.45 29.00 17.29
C ARG A 689 -45.86 28.36 16.02
N PRO A 690 -45.02 29.11 15.27
CA PRO A 690 -44.48 28.60 14.02
C PRO A 690 -43.54 27.42 14.30
N LEU A 691 -43.75 26.35 13.56
CA LEU A 691 -42.81 25.23 13.41
C LEU A 691 -42.51 25.09 11.93
N LYS A 692 -41.29 24.71 11.59
CA LYS A 692 -40.90 24.35 10.22
C LYS A 692 -40.48 22.89 10.18
N MET A 693 -41.17 22.13 9.35
CA MET A 693 -41.03 20.68 9.23
C MET A 693 -40.33 20.37 7.91
N TYR A 694 -39.35 19.46 7.93
CA TYR A 694 -38.60 19.01 6.76
C TYR A 694 -38.72 17.50 6.61
N PHE A 695 -39.02 17.03 5.41
CA PHE A 695 -39.23 15.60 5.14
C PHE A 695 -38.93 15.24 3.69
N SER A 696 -38.57 13.98 3.43
CA SER A 696 -38.34 13.50 2.06
C SER A 696 -39.55 12.85 1.40
N ASP A 697 -40.46 12.26 2.19
CA ASP A 697 -41.69 11.64 1.69
C ASP A 697 -42.92 12.47 2.10
N PRO A 698 -43.56 13.21 1.16
CA PRO A 698 -44.76 13.98 1.42
C PRO A 698 -46.01 13.17 1.76
N SER A 699 -46.00 11.84 1.68
CA SER A 699 -47.11 10.98 2.08
C SER A 699 -47.01 10.59 3.55
N SER A 700 -45.83 10.22 4.02
CA SER A 700 -45.60 9.74 5.39
C SER A 700 -44.95 10.77 6.33
N LEU A 701 -44.52 11.93 5.82
CA LEU A 701 -43.67 12.90 6.52
C LEU A 701 -42.45 12.20 7.14
N SER A 702 -41.75 11.34 6.38
CA SER A 702 -40.64 10.56 6.93
C SER A 702 -39.46 10.49 5.95
N PRO A 703 -38.21 10.43 6.46
CA PRO A 703 -37.73 11.01 7.72
C PRO A 703 -38.24 12.43 8.00
N LEU A 704 -38.34 12.85 9.27
CA LEU A 704 -38.83 14.17 9.70
C LEU A 704 -37.82 14.92 10.58
N ALA A 705 -37.54 16.17 10.23
CA ALA A 705 -36.92 17.13 11.15
C ALA A 705 -37.87 18.29 11.44
N VAL A 706 -37.87 18.78 12.67
CA VAL A 706 -38.71 19.90 13.08
C VAL A 706 -37.86 20.97 13.73
N VAL A 707 -37.94 22.19 13.20
CA VAL A 707 -37.33 23.38 13.77
C VAL A 707 -38.42 24.27 14.36
N ALA A 708 -38.27 24.63 15.64
CA ALA A 708 -39.12 25.55 16.34
C ALA A 708 -38.47 26.93 16.44
N PHE A 709 -39.30 27.97 16.53
CA PHE A 709 -38.87 29.35 16.61
C PHE A 709 -39.11 29.83 18.04
N ALA A 710 -38.04 29.92 18.84
CA ALA A 710 -38.14 30.51 20.17
C ALA A 710 -38.51 31.99 20.07
N SER A 711 -39.38 32.47 20.96
CA SER A 711 -39.76 33.89 21.00
C SER A 711 -38.57 34.72 21.49
N GLY A 712 -37.82 35.31 20.55
CA GLY A 712 -36.67 36.19 20.84
C GLY A 712 -35.30 35.49 20.92
N GLY A 713 -35.18 34.23 20.49
CA GLY A 713 -33.92 33.46 20.49
C GLY A 713 -33.61 32.81 19.14
N ALA A 714 -32.47 32.10 19.06
CA ALA A 714 -32.08 31.36 17.87
C ALA A 714 -33.06 30.19 17.58
N PRO A 715 -33.27 29.79 16.31
CA PRO A 715 -34.09 28.62 15.97
C PRO A 715 -33.57 27.34 16.63
N HIS A 716 -34.48 26.51 17.14
CA HIS A 716 -34.13 25.25 17.80
C HIS A 716 -34.55 24.06 16.95
N LEU A 717 -33.61 23.16 16.63
CA LEU A 717 -33.92 21.85 16.08
C LEU A 717 -34.41 20.96 17.23
N ILE A 718 -35.70 20.66 17.19
CA ILE A 718 -36.38 19.90 18.25
C ILE A 718 -36.19 18.41 18.05
N THR A 719 -36.39 17.96 16.81
CA THR A 719 -36.27 16.54 16.47
C THR A 719 -35.58 16.37 15.13
N PHE A 720 -34.91 15.25 14.98
CA PHE A 720 -34.19 14.86 13.79
C PHE A 720 -34.23 13.33 13.65
N PRO A 721 -34.18 12.77 12.42
CA PRO A 721 -34.32 11.34 12.20
C PRO A 721 -33.28 10.48 12.94
N SER A 722 -33.71 9.39 13.55
CA SER A 722 -32.88 8.53 14.42
C SER A 722 -32.06 7.43 13.69
N GLY A 723 -32.11 7.36 12.35
CA GLY A 723 -31.58 6.24 11.55
C GLY A 723 -30.31 6.53 10.72
N ILE A 724 -29.26 7.11 11.32
CA ILE A 724 -28.06 7.56 10.59
C ILE A 724 -27.28 6.41 9.92
N MET A 725 -27.40 5.16 10.39
CA MET A 725 -26.67 4.03 9.81
C MET A 725 -27.24 3.47 8.50
N GLY A 726 -28.51 3.78 8.15
CA GLY A 726 -29.14 3.36 6.89
C GLY A 726 -29.63 4.52 6.00
N ALA A 727 -29.89 5.69 6.59
CA ALA A 727 -30.45 6.88 5.93
C ALA A 727 -29.50 8.10 5.92
N GLY A 728 -28.20 7.90 6.18
CA GLY A 728 -27.23 9.00 6.37
C GLY A 728 -27.19 10.04 5.24
N ALA A 729 -27.43 9.65 3.99
CA ALA A 729 -27.48 10.60 2.87
C ALA A 729 -28.69 11.55 2.94
N VAL A 730 -29.87 11.06 3.33
CA VAL A 730 -31.10 11.87 3.46
C VAL A 730 -31.00 12.81 4.65
N ALA A 731 -30.43 12.36 5.76
CA ALA A 731 -30.16 13.19 6.93
C ALA A 731 -29.19 14.33 6.59
N ASP A 732 -28.12 14.04 5.85
CA ASP A 732 -27.18 15.07 5.39
C ASP A 732 -27.88 16.09 4.48
N ASP A 733 -28.67 15.64 3.49
CA ASP A 733 -29.46 16.52 2.61
C ASP A 733 -30.43 17.40 3.42
N MET A 734 -31.13 16.83 4.39
CA MET A 734 -32.07 17.54 5.25
C MET A 734 -31.38 18.61 6.09
N PHE A 735 -30.21 18.32 6.67
CA PHE A 735 -29.47 19.30 7.46
C PHE A 735 -28.91 20.43 6.58
N VAL A 736 -28.42 20.13 5.38
CA VAL A 736 -28.00 21.14 4.40
C VAL A 736 -29.18 22.03 4.00
N ARG A 737 -30.38 21.46 3.80
CA ARG A 737 -31.58 22.24 3.52
C ARG A 737 -31.95 23.15 4.70
N ILE A 738 -31.82 22.66 5.94
CA ILE A 738 -32.05 23.42 7.17
C ILE A 738 -31.05 24.59 7.29
N THR A 739 -29.77 24.38 7.02
CA THR A 739 -28.74 25.43 7.14
C THR A 739 -28.93 26.56 6.12
N LYS A 740 -29.45 26.26 4.93
CA LYS A 740 -29.86 27.28 3.95
C LYS A 740 -30.99 28.17 4.47
N ASP A 741 -31.96 27.58 5.18
CA ASP A 741 -33.11 28.31 5.74
C ASP A 741 -32.78 29.04 7.04
N PHE A 742 -31.81 28.51 7.81
CA PHE A 742 -31.46 29.00 9.14
C PHE A 742 -29.95 29.19 9.26
N PRO A 743 -29.43 30.43 9.07
CA PRO A 743 -28.02 30.76 9.26
C PRO A 743 -27.53 30.61 10.71
N GLN A 744 -28.45 30.55 11.67
CA GLN A 744 -28.21 30.24 13.08
C GLN A 744 -29.14 29.11 13.51
N LEU A 745 -28.62 28.14 14.27
CA LEU A 745 -29.41 27.01 14.78
C LEU A 745 -28.80 26.48 16.07
N VAL A 746 -29.67 26.06 16.99
CA VAL A 746 -29.34 25.42 18.26
C VAL A 746 -30.04 24.06 18.36
N TRP A 747 -29.38 23.07 18.95
CA TRP A 747 -29.98 21.77 19.20
C TRP A 747 -29.35 21.07 20.40
N ASN A 748 -30.10 20.17 21.02
CA ASN A 748 -29.67 19.41 22.18
C ASN A 748 -29.66 17.91 21.84
N VAL A 749 -28.61 17.23 22.26
CA VAL A 749 -28.43 15.79 22.04
C VAL A 749 -28.01 15.16 23.37
N ARG A 750 -28.50 13.96 23.70
CA ARG A 750 -28.03 13.26 24.90
C ARG A 750 -26.58 12.83 24.74
N ASP A 751 -25.84 12.74 25.83
CA ASP A 751 -24.44 12.31 25.79
C ASP A 751 -24.27 10.81 25.47
N ASP A 752 -25.34 10.02 25.61
CA ASP A 752 -25.46 8.61 25.24
C ASP A 752 -26.10 8.37 23.86
N ASP A 753 -26.43 9.42 23.10
CA ASP A 753 -27.06 9.30 21.78
C ASP A 753 -26.01 8.95 20.70
N ASP A 754 -26.27 7.89 19.93
CA ASP A 754 -25.40 7.43 18.84
C ASP A 754 -25.16 8.48 17.74
N ARG A 755 -25.97 9.55 17.68
CA ARG A 755 -25.89 10.65 16.70
C ARG A 755 -25.04 11.82 17.17
N LEU A 756 -24.62 11.85 18.44
CA LEU A 756 -23.90 12.98 19.02
C LEU A 756 -22.67 13.39 18.21
N GLU A 757 -21.89 12.42 17.73
CA GLU A 757 -20.71 12.68 16.91
C GLU A 757 -21.09 13.30 15.54
N TRP A 758 -22.15 12.81 14.91
CA TRP A 758 -22.63 13.35 13.63
C TRP A 758 -23.09 14.81 13.76
N PHE A 759 -23.75 15.13 14.87
CA PHE A 759 -24.17 16.50 15.20
C PHE A 759 -23.00 17.39 15.58
N SER A 760 -22.08 16.89 16.40
CA SER A 760 -20.90 17.64 16.86
C SER A 760 -20.03 18.11 15.70
N ALA A 761 -19.89 17.28 14.65
CA ALA A 761 -19.15 17.64 13.44
C ALA A 761 -19.76 18.82 12.64
N ARG A 762 -21.00 19.22 12.94
CA ARG A 762 -21.75 20.29 12.25
C ARG A 762 -21.97 21.54 13.11
N ALA A 763 -21.50 21.53 14.35
CA ALA A 763 -21.57 22.66 15.25
C ALA A 763 -20.31 23.53 15.17
N THR A 764 -20.47 24.84 15.38
CA THR A 764 -19.33 25.74 15.64
C THR A 764 -19.07 25.92 17.13
N GLY A 765 -20.00 25.51 18.00
CA GLY A 765 -19.83 25.53 19.45
C GLY A 765 -20.60 24.42 20.14
N ARG A 766 -20.08 24.00 21.31
CA ARG A 766 -20.66 22.95 22.14
C ARG A 766 -20.60 23.30 23.62
N PHE A 767 -21.58 22.85 24.38
CA PHE A 767 -21.61 22.94 25.84
C PHE A 767 -22.27 21.69 26.43
N GLN A 768 -21.65 21.07 27.43
CA GLN A 768 -22.16 19.84 28.04
C GLN A 768 -22.53 20.08 29.50
N HIS A 769 -23.74 19.67 29.89
CA HIS A 769 -24.24 19.76 31.25
C HIS A 769 -25.34 18.73 31.48
N GLY A 770 -25.32 18.04 32.63
CA GLY A 770 -26.43 17.16 33.05
C GLY A 770 -26.75 16.00 32.10
N GLY A 771 -25.77 15.37 31.46
CA GLY A 771 -26.04 14.27 30.51
C GLY A 771 -26.55 14.72 29.14
N TRP A 772 -26.60 16.04 28.88
CA TRP A 772 -26.96 16.61 27.59
C TRP A 772 -25.80 17.44 27.03
N VAL A 773 -25.73 17.45 25.69
CA VAL A 773 -24.80 18.25 24.91
C VAL A 773 -25.61 19.22 24.07
N MET A 774 -25.50 20.50 24.40
CA MET A 774 -26.01 21.61 23.61
C MET A 774 -25.00 21.96 22.52
N LEU A 775 -25.49 22.10 21.30
CA LEU A 775 -24.72 22.33 20.09
C LEU A 775 -25.35 23.49 19.30
N TRP A 776 -24.51 24.28 18.63
CA TRP A 776 -25.00 25.39 17.81
C TRP A 776 -24.06 25.74 16.66
N TYR A 777 -24.60 26.44 15.66
CA TYR A 777 -23.82 27.20 14.69
C TYR A 777 -24.35 28.62 14.48
N GLY A 778 -23.48 29.50 13.99
CA GLY A 778 -23.86 30.87 13.57
C GLY A 778 -24.05 31.88 14.70
N LEU A 779 -23.89 31.47 15.97
CA LEU A 779 -24.00 32.37 17.13
C LEU A 779 -22.67 33.08 17.41
N ASN A 780 -22.75 34.35 17.82
CA ASN A 780 -21.60 35.08 18.35
C ASN A 780 -21.35 34.73 19.84
N GLN A 781 -20.22 35.19 20.39
CA GLN A 781 -19.83 34.86 21.77
C GLN A 781 -20.84 35.31 22.84
N GLN A 782 -21.51 36.45 22.65
CA GLN A 782 -22.50 36.95 23.61
C GLN A 782 -23.79 36.12 23.56
N GLU A 783 -24.28 35.82 22.36
CA GLU A 783 -25.44 34.94 22.13
C GLU A 783 -25.21 33.55 22.72
N ALA A 784 -24.05 32.95 22.42
CA ALA A 784 -23.67 31.65 22.97
C ALA A 784 -23.59 31.68 24.50
N ARG A 785 -23.07 32.76 25.10
CA ARG A 785 -23.01 32.89 26.56
C ARG A 785 -24.40 32.99 27.20
N GLN A 786 -25.32 33.75 26.61
CA GLN A 786 -26.69 33.81 27.12
C GLN A 786 -27.42 32.46 27.00
N LEU A 787 -27.20 31.77 25.87
CA LEU A 787 -27.74 30.44 25.64
C LEU A 787 -27.26 29.43 26.70
N ILE A 788 -25.96 29.43 27.01
CA ILE A 788 -25.35 28.54 28.01
C ILE A 788 -25.91 28.80 29.41
N LEU A 789 -26.03 30.08 29.80
CA LEU A 789 -26.59 30.45 31.11
C LEU A 789 -28.06 30.01 31.23
N GLY A 790 -28.86 30.23 30.19
CA GLY A 790 -30.26 29.78 30.15
C GLY A 790 -30.41 28.25 30.18
N PHE A 791 -29.45 27.51 29.61
CA PHE A 791 -29.45 26.04 29.64
C PHE A 791 -29.19 25.48 31.05
N GLN A 792 -28.29 26.11 31.81
CA GLN A 792 -28.02 25.74 33.20
C GLN A 792 -29.25 25.99 34.08
N ASP A 793 -29.91 27.13 33.92
CA ASP A 793 -31.10 27.50 34.71
C ASP A 793 -32.34 26.64 34.38
N GLY A 794 -32.50 26.19 33.14
CA GLY A 794 -33.61 25.33 32.71
C GLY A 794 -33.47 23.86 33.13
N TYR A 795 -32.23 23.38 33.27
CA TYR A 795 -31.96 22.00 33.72
C TYR A 795 -32.32 21.80 35.21
N GLU A 796 -32.11 22.82 36.04
CA GLU A 796 -32.48 22.78 37.47
C GLU A 796 -34.00 22.77 37.71
N ARG A 797 -34.84 23.09 36.70
CA ARG A 797 -36.31 23.09 36.82
C ARG A 797 -36.99 21.87 36.24
N ASP A 798 -36.63 21.42 35.03
CA ASP A 798 -37.47 20.48 34.28
C ASP A 798 -36.73 19.27 33.65
N GLY A 799 -35.42 19.10 33.88
CA GLY A 799 -34.65 17.90 33.51
C GLY A 799 -34.45 17.61 32.00
N VAL A 800 -35.11 18.36 31.10
CA VAL A 800 -35.03 18.15 29.63
C VAL A 800 -34.61 19.42 28.85
N GLY A 801 -34.59 20.59 29.50
CA GLY A 801 -34.07 21.83 28.89
C GLY A 801 -34.80 22.34 27.64
N LEU A 802 -36.06 21.92 27.43
CA LEU A 802 -36.89 22.30 26.28
C LEU A 802 -37.88 23.45 26.57
N GLU A 803 -38.12 23.80 27.84
CA GLU A 803 -38.95 24.95 28.22
C GLU A 803 -38.11 26.21 28.47
N THR A 804 -37.44 26.74 27.44
CA THR A 804 -36.86 28.08 27.51
C THR A 804 -37.68 29.07 26.69
N ALA A 805 -38.91 29.33 27.15
CA ALA A 805 -39.57 30.63 27.07
C ALA A 805 -40.89 30.58 27.83
N ASP A 806 -40.85 30.45 29.17
CA ASP A 806 -41.96 30.90 30.00
C ASP A 806 -41.66 32.29 30.55
N ILE A 807 -42.27 33.25 29.86
CA ILE A 807 -42.30 34.67 30.19
C ILE A 807 -43.19 34.81 31.43
N GLN A 808 -42.59 34.74 32.62
CA GLN A 808 -43.22 35.30 33.83
C GLN A 808 -42.29 36.24 34.62
N GLY A 809 -41.08 36.54 34.13
CA GLY A 809 -40.12 37.42 34.82
C GLY A 809 -40.14 38.90 34.41
N ILE A 810 -40.70 39.27 33.24
CA ILE A 810 -40.58 40.63 32.67
C ILE A 810 -41.94 41.32 32.58
N ALA A 811 -42.79 41.12 33.59
CA ALA A 811 -44.00 41.93 33.82
C ALA A 811 -44.03 42.54 35.23
N ALA A 812 -42.93 42.47 35.99
CA ALA A 812 -42.82 43.06 37.33
C ALA A 812 -41.81 44.23 37.41
N GLN A 813 -41.21 44.63 36.29
CA GLN A 813 -40.45 45.88 36.18
C GLN A 813 -40.72 46.55 34.82
N ALA A 814 -41.92 47.10 34.69
CA ALA A 814 -42.25 48.20 33.78
C ALA A 814 -43.30 49.08 34.49
#